data_AF-A0A0W0F426-F1
#
_entry.id   AF-A0A0W0F426-F1
#
_cell.length_a   1.000
_cell.length_b   1.000
_cell.length_c   1.000
_cell.angle_alpha   90.00
_cell.angle_beta   90.00
_cell.angle_gamma   90.00
#
_symmetry.space_group_name_H-M   'P 1'
#
loop_
_entity.id
_entity.type
_entity.pdbx_description
1 polymer ?
#
loop_
_entity_poly.entity_id
_entity_poly.type
_entity_poly.pdbx_seq_one_letter_code
_entity_poly.pdbx_strand_id
1 'polypeptide(L)'
;MAFVGSEVGIQGDAYNTVGRDQYVYNLNLSNLKKAFRSLAERAAINACYDSEQRFPPPNCHPGTRANILATLSEWIESDLKTTKIFWIYGSAGVGKSAIAQNLSEKYASNKLAAAFFFSRNDSTRDKLEPVVATIAYQFCKSGSPLKHVLGPIIIETLRSDPEIFRASHEVQFQKLIIEPCSKVEPALWENLPNAIVIDGLDECVHLPSQERFLALIQRATTSPLPAPWVFIICSRPELHIRDVFDHQDFGEILRRLAVTPSAEAYQDVRRYLVDKFAILRNKHRALRCEGASWPGDDSIDQLVKRADGQFIFAVTVIKYIDTRDEPPQDRLDAILRVYVGHGSESPYSDLDLLYRQILSTCPRWHRVQPVLRLLVTPDDGMIQRYDEAAHWRSLSMIELLLNLKGSEIVTSLAKLHSVLLIPEGDHSNIYIAHASFTEFICDINRSGEYHAPQMTDQEYSDCVTTLLLRTLSASKAYYPPHHPQSVFTTSLSSWVDRLQIWDSRLHFSCKYWYGYCTEVDSPSPGLLAALRTFDPYSAVAVHLFYDSFPALFVLEDVIEWAESFGESTQDFVKICKSFLHGFYVAFPPDTPRNNIFWWTFRLERCLYNSKYYRNWFQRDAVRKLFAVTEYEDWVDHLFVMLLSDSDTPVLPGDWAVVYIAKANGEVFQRVAGALCDHKNGLELLLDDVREDACETVLQELVQDGELFHLKALMNERRKSFFPEYVDWPSDEEYYSLSESSSEYSGT
;
A
#
# COMPACT_ATOMS: atom_id res chain seq x y z
N MET A 1 48.12 17.69 66.90
CA MET A 1 47.67 16.30 67.12
C MET A 1 48.53 15.39 66.25
N ALA A 2 49.08 14.32 66.82
CA ALA A 2 49.96 13.39 66.14
C ALA A 2 49.17 12.50 65.16
N PHE A 3 49.61 12.42 63.91
CA PHE A 3 49.17 11.38 62.98
C PHE A 3 50.01 10.13 63.25
N VAL A 4 49.40 9.10 63.82
CA VAL A 4 50.00 7.76 63.92
C VAL A 4 49.45 6.94 62.76
N GLY A 5 50.32 6.47 61.86
CA GLY A 5 50.00 5.40 60.90
C GLY A 5 49.84 5.77 59.42
N SER A 6 50.42 6.87 58.92
CA SER A 6 50.51 7.11 57.48
C SER A 6 51.87 7.70 57.08
N GLU A 7 52.59 7.01 56.18
CA GLU A 7 53.73 7.61 55.48
C GLU A 7 53.19 8.63 54.47
N VAL A 8 53.38 9.91 54.78
CA VAL A 8 53.09 11.01 53.85
C VAL A 8 54.41 11.44 53.24
N GLY A 9 54.66 11.04 51.99
CA GLY A 9 55.75 11.57 51.18
C GLY A 9 55.31 12.86 50.47
N ILE A 10 55.84 14.00 50.89
CA ILE A 10 55.63 15.29 50.23
C ILE A 10 56.81 15.52 49.27
N GLN A 11 56.52 15.71 47.98
CA GLN A 11 57.51 16.07 46.97
C GLN A 11 57.18 17.49 46.45
N GLY A 12 57.97 18.49 46.86
CA GLY A 12 57.85 19.89 46.42
C GLY A 12 57.16 20.84 47.41
N ASP A 13 57.26 22.16 47.14
CA ASP A 13 56.76 23.27 47.95
C ASP A 13 55.22 23.46 47.82
N ALA A 14 54.45 22.50 48.31
CA ALA A 14 52.98 22.58 48.32
C ALA A 14 52.45 22.88 49.73
N TYR A 15 51.93 24.09 49.95
CA TYR A 15 51.16 24.47 51.13
C TYR A 15 49.65 24.28 50.85
N ASN A 16 49.01 23.31 51.51
CA ASN A 16 47.56 23.10 51.46
C ASN A 16 46.91 23.70 52.71
N THR A 17 46.24 24.84 52.56
CA THR A 17 45.42 25.44 53.63
C THR A 17 43.98 24.97 53.45
N VAL A 18 43.49 24.11 54.35
CA VAL A 18 42.14 23.54 54.28
C VAL A 18 41.27 24.16 55.39
N GLY A 19 40.15 24.79 55.01
CA GLY A 19 39.26 25.50 55.94
C GLY A 19 38.14 24.66 56.58
N ARG A 20 38.02 23.37 56.21
CA ARG A 20 37.02 22.39 56.70
C ARG A 20 37.58 20.95 56.58
N ASP A 21 36.74 19.93 56.68
CA ASP A 21 37.13 18.51 56.62
C ASP A 21 37.80 18.12 55.29
N GLN A 22 38.93 17.42 55.38
CA GLN A 22 39.61 16.82 54.23
C GLN A 22 39.37 15.30 54.24
N TYR A 23 38.56 14.80 53.30
CA TYR A 23 38.40 13.36 53.08
C TYR A 23 39.51 12.84 52.15
N VAL A 24 40.54 12.22 52.73
CA VAL A 24 41.60 11.56 51.96
C VAL A 24 41.17 10.14 51.64
N TYR A 25 40.72 9.89 50.42
CA TYR A 25 40.49 8.53 49.92
C TYR A 25 41.85 7.88 49.61
N ASN A 26 42.34 7.02 50.50
CA ASN A 26 43.48 6.14 50.23
C ASN A 26 43.09 5.07 49.20
N LEU A 27 42.95 5.47 47.94
CA LEU A 27 42.64 4.57 46.84
C LEU A 27 43.92 3.90 46.35
N ASN A 28 44.08 2.61 46.68
CA ASN A 28 45.13 1.79 46.07
C ASN A 28 44.97 1.81 44.54
N LEU A 29 45.92 2.44 43.84
CA LEU A 29 45.91 2.67 42.39
C LEU A 29 45.75 1.37 41.58
N SER A 30 46.21 0.25 42.13
CA SER A 30 46.08 -1.08 41.53
C SER A 30 44.62 -1.55 41.45
N ASN A 31 43.82 -1.28 42.50
CA ASN A 31 42.42 -1.68 42.57
C ASN A 31 41.54 -0.79 41.67
N LEU A 32 41.85 0.50 41.53
CA LEU A 32 41.20 1.39 40.56
C LEU A 32 41.40 0.89 39.12
N LYS A 33 42.64 0.53 38.77
CA LYS A 33 42.97 -0.04 37.46
C LYS A 33 42.26 -1.37 37.22
N LYS A 34 42.10 -2.21 38.25
CA LYS A 34 41.38 -3.48 38.15
C LYS A 34 39.89 -3.30 37.85
N ALA A 35 39.21 -2.40 38.56
CA ALA A 35 37.79 -2.10 38.34
C ALA A 35 37.52 -1.48 36.95
N PHE A 36 38.40 -0.59 36.49
CA PHE A 36 38.29 -0.03 35.14
C PHE A 36 38.52 -1.10 34.06
N ARG A 37 39.47 -2.03 34.27
CA ARG A 37 39.68 -3.16 33.34
C ARG A 37 38.48 -4.09 33.27
N SER A 38 37.86 -4.44 34.40
CA SER A 38 36.67 -5.29 34.38
C SER A 38 35.50 -4.65 33.65
N LEU A 39 35.37 -3.32 33.71
CA LEU A 39 34.40 -2.58 32.90
C LEU A 39 34.74 -2.66 31.40
N ALA A 40 36.01 -2.45 31.03
CA ALA A 40 36.47 -2.52 29.65
C ALA A 40 36.30 -3.94 29.04
N GLU A 41 36.52 -4.99 29.81
CA GLU A 41 36.36 -6.40 29.40
C GLU A 41 34.89 -6.76 29.09
N ARG A 42 33.93 -6.03 29.65
CA ARG A 42 32.49 -6.21 29.41
C ARG A 42 31.93 -5.27 28.34
N ALA A 43 32.68 -4.23 27.99
CA ALA A 43 32.29 -3.27 26.98
C ALA A 43 32.59 -3.78 25.55
N ALA A 44 31.68 -3.52 24.62
CA ALA A 44 31.90 -3.67 23.20
C ALA A 44 32.59 -2.40 22.66
N ILE A 45 33.91 -2.30 22.83
CA ILE A 45 34.69 -1.13 22.40
C ILE A 45 34.58 -0.89 20.88
N ASN A 46 34.27 -1.95 20.11
CA ASN A 46 34.00 -1.88 18.69
C ASN A 46 32.64 -1.26 18.31
N ALA A 47 31.75 -1.04 19.27
CA ALA A 47 30.50 -0.32 19.09
C ALA A 47 30.63 1.20 19.30
N CYS A 48 31.78 1.70 19.79
CA CYS A 48 32.00 3.14 19.99
C CYS A 48 32.11 3.89 18.64
N TYR A 49 31.76 5.18 18.63
CA TYR A 49 31.77 5.98 17.40
C TYR A 49 33.17 6.11 16.77
N ASP A 50 34.23 6.07 17.59
CA ASP A 50 35.65 6.28 17.25
C ASP A 50 36.45 4.97 17.12
N SER A 51 35.78 3.84 16.97
CA SER A 51 36.46 2.54 16.86
C SER A 51 37.07 2.29 15.48
N GLU A 52 38.32 1.83 15.46
CA GLU A 52 39.03 1.42 14.23
C GLU A 52 38.30 0.31 13.46
N GLN A 53 37.61 -0.60 14.16
CA GLN A 53 36.84 -1.67 13.51
C GLN A 53 35.65 -1.15 12.72
N ARG A 54 35.33 0.14 12.87
CA ARG A 54 34.30 0.82 12.08
C ARG A 54 34.91 1.65 10.95
N PHE A 55 36.22 1.64 10.72
CA PHE A 55 36.85 2.45 9.68
C PHE A 55 36.70 1.85 8.26
N PRO A 56 36.35 2.66 7.25
CA PRO A 56 35.80 4.00 7.36
C PRO A 56 34.34 3.94 7.86
N PRO A 57 33.92 4.80 8.81
CA PRO A 57 32.57 4.72 9.34
C PRO A 57 31.55 5.22 8.31
N PRO A 58 30.30 4.72 8.33
CA PRO A 58 29.22 5.32 7.57
C PRO A 58 29.09 6.78 7.99
N ASN A 59 29.17 7.73 7.05
CA ASN A 59 29.06 9.16 7.36
C ASN A 59 28.29 9.89 6.25
N CYS A 60 27.66 11.00 6.61
CA CYS A 60 26.94 11.83 5.65
C CYS A 60 27.95 12.44 4.67
N HIS A 61 27.63 12.39 3.37
CA HIS A 61 28.43 13.08 2.38
C HIS A 61 28.30 14.60 2.57
N PRO A 62 29.36 15.40 2.40
CA PRO A 62 29.29 16.85 2.61
C PRO A 62 28.12 17.50 1.87
N GLY A 63 27.37 18.32 2.59
CA GLY A 63 26.20 19.02 2.06
C GLY A 63 24.96 18.14 1.84
N THR A 64 24.93 16.90 2.33
CA THR A 64 23.74 16.04 2.29
C THR A 64 23.09 15.92 3.67
N ARG A 65 21.79 15.57 3.69
CA ARG A 65 20.96 15.45 4.90
C ARG A 65 20.97 16.70 5.77
N ALA A 66 21.17 17.87 5.15
CA ALA A 66 21.42 19.12 5.86
C ALA A 66 20.24 19.52 6.75
N ASN A 67 18.99 19.36 6.27
CA ASN A 67 17.81 19.73 7.06
C ASN A 67 17.61 18.81 8.27
N ILE A 68 17.84 17.50 8.07
CA ILE A 68 17.74 16.51 9.15
C ILE A 68 18.80 16.79 10.21
N LEU A 69 20.05 17.00 9.80
CA LEU A 69 21.16 17.31 10.71
C LEU A 69 20.92 18.64 11.44
N ALA A 70 20.38 19.66 10.77
CA ALA A 70 20.03 20.93 11.40
C ALA A 70 18.94 20.76 12.46
N THR A 71 17.86 20.04 12.15
CA THR A 71 16.77 19.74 13.09
C THR A 71 17.26 19.01 14.34
N LEU A 72 18.13 18.02 14.15
CA LEU A 72 18.71 17.24 15.25
C LEU A 72 19.69 18.07 16.06
N SER A 73 20.47 18.93 15.41
CA SER A 73 21.42 19.83 16.07
C SER A 73 20.70 20.86 16.95
N GLU A 74 19.66 21.50 16.41
CA GLU A 74 18.80 22.43 17.14
C GLU A 74 18.17 21.73 18.35
N TRP A 75 17.68 20.49 18.15
CA TRP A 75 17.15 19.72 19.25
C TRP A 75 18.21 19.30 20.25
N ILE A 76 19.48 19.01 19.90
CA ILE A 76 20.55 18.67 20.85
C ILE A 76 21.03 19.91 21.63
N GLU A 77 21.03 21.08 20.99
CA GLU A 77 21.59 22.31 21.54
C GLU A 77 20.60 23.10 22.39
N SER A 78 19.29 22.95 22.19
CA SER A 78 18.26 23.72 22.91
C SER A 78 18.27 23.47 24.44
N ASP A 79 18.31 24.51 25.27
CA ASP A 79 18.17 24.33 26.73
C ASP A 79 16.71 24.17 27.19
N LEU A 80 15.75 24.36 26.29
CA LEU A 80 14.30 24.34 26.55
C LEU A 80 13.62 23.05 26.05
N LYS A 81 14.36 21.96 25.88
CA LYS A 81 13.82 20.69 25.37
C LYS A 81 12.73 20.15 26.30
N THR A 82 11.55 19.93 25.74
CA THR A 82 10.44 19.24 26.41
C THR A 82 10.55 17.72 26.32
N THR A 83 11.26 17.21 25.30
CA THR A 83 11.45 15.77 25.04
C THR A 83 12.88 15.33 25.36
N LYS A 84 13.04 14.05 25.75
CA LYS A 84 14.33 13.43 26.11
C LYS A 84 14.77 12.35 25.14
N ILE A 85 13.88 11.86 24.29
CA ILE A 85 14.15 10.80 23.32
C ILE A 85 13.84 11.34 21.93
N PHE A 86 14.75 11.12 21.00
CA PHE A 86 14.55 11.41 19.59
C PHE A 86 14.74 10.13 18.78
N TRP A 87 13.65 9.62 18.21
CA TRP A 87 13.67 8.43 17.37
C TRP A 87 13.72 8.80 15.88
N ILE A 88 14.81 8.40 15.24
CA ILE A 88 15.05 8.55 13.81
C ILE A 88 14.81 7.19 13.17
N TYR A 89 13.79 7.09 12.34
CA TYR A 89 13.39 5.82 11.73
C TYR A 89 13.28 5.89 10.23
N GLY A 90 13.41 4.74 9.59
CA GLY A 90 13.34 4.64 8.13
C GLY A 90 13.81 3.28 7.66
N SER A 91 13.61 2.99 6.39
CA SER A 91 13.97 1.72 5.77
C SER A 91 15.49 1.50 5.70
N ALA A 92 15.90 0.30 5.29
CA ALA A 92 17.32 -0.03 5.19
C ALA A 92 18.02 0.89 4.16
N GLY A 93 19.27 1.27 4.43
CA GLY A 93 20.08 1.99 3.43
C GLY A 93 19.75 3.47 3.17
N VAL A 94 18.77 4.06 3.87
CA VAL A 94 18.46 5.50 3.78
C VAL A 94 19.52 6.41 4.44
N GLY A 95 20.47 5.86 5.21
CA GLY A 95 21.58 6.62 5.80
C GLY A 95 21.42 7.00 7.28
N LYS A 96 20.59 6.29 8.05
CA LYS A 96 20.42 6.53 9.50
C LYS A 96 21.75 6.43 10.28
N SER A 97 22.52 5.37 10.05
CA SER A 97 23.84 5.18 10.68
C SER A 97 24.84 6.28 10.32
N ALA A 98 24.75 6.83 9.10
CA ALA A 98 25.55 7.96 8.67
C ALA A 98 25.19 9.25 9.43
N ILE A 99 23.89 9.48 9.67
CA ILE A 99 23.40 10.59 10.51
C ILE A 99 23.89 10.41 11.96
N ALA A 100 23.73 9.21 12.54
CA ALA A 100 24.18 8.90 13.90
C ALA A 100 25.69 9.10 14.08
N GLN A 101 26.49 8.66 13.11
CA GLN A 101 27.93 8.88 13.09
C GLN A 101 28.27 10.38 13.03
N ASN A 102 27.63 11.12 12.12
CA ASN A 102 27.89 12.54 11.93
C ASN A 102 27.61 13.34 13.20
N LEU A 103 26.50 13.07 13.87
CA LEU A 103 26.16 13.69 15.16
C LEU A 103 27.17 13.32 16.25
N SER A 104 27.58 12.05 16.31
CA SER A 104 28.56 11.59 17.30
C SER A 104 29.89 12.31 17.12
N GLU A 105 30.39 12.44 15.89
CA GLU A 105 31.63 13.17 15.60
C GLU A 105 31.48 14.67 15.87
N LYS A 106 30.35 15.29 15.46
CA LYS A 106 30.09 16.72 15.67
C LYS A 106 30.08 17.10 17.15
N TYR A 107 29.52 16.25 18.01
CA TYR A 107 29.32 16.53 19.43
C TYR A 107 30.34 15.84 20.36
N ALA A 108 31.33 15.14 19.81
CA ALA A 108 32.33 14.36 20.54
C ALA A 108 33.03 15.13 21.68
N SER A 109 33.30 16.42 21.48
CA SER A 109 34.07 17.24 22.41
C SER A 109 33.22 18.05 23.41
N ASN A 110 31.89 18.05 23.30
CA ASN A 110 31.04 18.92 24.11
C ASN A 110 29.77 18.25 24.66
N LYS A 111 28.91 17.69 23.81
CA LYS A 111 27.56 17.22 24.18
C LYS A 111 27.43 15.70 24.17
N LEU A 112 28.27 14.97 23.43
CA LEU A 112 28.23 13.51 23.36
C LEU A 112 28.79 12.88 24.65
N ALA A 113 27.93 12.18 25.37
CA ALA A 113 28.29 11.40 26.55
C ALA A 113 28.73 9.98 26.19
N ALA A 114 28.02 9.33 25.28
CA ALA A 114 28.35 8.00 24.78
C ALA A 114 27.67 7.73 23.43
N ALA A 115 28.22 6.79 22.66
CA ALA A 115 27.55 6.22 21.49
C ALA A 115 27.67 4.70 21.46
N PHE A 116 26.64 4.02 20.98
CA PHE A 116 26.63 2.58 20.75
C PHE A 116 26.03 2.26 19.39
N PHE A 117 26.83 1.65 18.51
CA PHE A 117 26.41 1.22 17.19
C PHE A 117 26.25 -0.29 17.17
N PHE A 118 25.01 -0.76 17.13
CA PHE A 118 24.71 -2.17 16.92
C PHE A 118 25.16 -2.61 15.52
N SER A 119 25.45 -3.91 15.38
CA SER A 119 25.70 -4.53 14.08
C SER A 119 25.26 -5.98 14.11
N ARG A 120 24.29 -6.35 13.27
CA ARG A 120 23.82 -7.75 13.17
C ARG A 120 24.91 -8.69 12.65
N ASN A 121 25.89 -8.16 11.93
CA ASN A 121 27.01 -8.92 11.37
C ASN A 121 28.17 -9.09 12.35
N ASP A 122 28.04 -8.63 13.60
CA ASP A 122 29.10 -8.65 14.60
C ASP A 122 28.55 -9.06 15.97
N SER A 123 28.79 -10.33 16.33
CA SER A 123 28.25 -10.97 17.53
C SER A 123 28.65 -10.33 18.87
N THR A 124 29.59 -9.39 18.88
CA THR A 124 29.96 -8.66 20.10
C THR A 124 29.10 -7.42 20.31
N ARG A 125 28.31 -7.01 19.33
CA ARG A 125 27.46 -5.81 19.35
C ARG A 125 26.10 -6.02 18.65
N ASP A 126 25.65 -7.27 18.57
CA ASP A 126 24.31 -7.66 18.13
C ASP A 126 23.35 -7.92 19.31
N LYS A 127 23.78 -7.58 20.53
CA LYS A 127 23.19 -8.00 21.81
C LYS A 127 23.13 -6.85 22.80
N LEU A 128 22.22 -6.96 23.78
CA LEU A 128 21.99 -5.92 24.79
C LEU A 128 23.05 -5.95 25.91
N GLU A 129 23.58 -7.13 26.18
CA GLU A 129 24.52 -7.45 27.25
C GLU A 129 25.69 -6.45 27.39
N PRO A 130 26.40 -6.07 26.31
CA PRO A 130 27.52 -5.12 26.42
C PRO A 130 27.09 -3.65 26.52
N VAL A 131 25.83 -3.29 26.25
CA VAL A 131 25.43 -1.89 26.04
C VAL A 131 25.68 -1.03 27.27
N VAL A 132 25.21 -1.47 28.44
CA VAL A 132 25.36 -0.71 29.70
C VAL A 132 26.84 -0.56 30.08
N ALA A 133 27.60 -1.64 29.99
CA ALA A 133 29.04 -1.61 30.26
C ALA A 133 29.77 -0.65 29.29
N THR A 134 29.37 -0.62 28.03
CA THR A 134 29.98 0.23 27.00
C THR A 134 29.70 1.70 27.21
N ILE A 135 28.47 2.06 27.62
CA ILE A 135 28.12 3.44 27.96
C ILE A 135 28.90 3.88 29.22
N ALA A 136 28.88 3.09 30.29
CA ALA A 136 29.61 3.40 31.52
C ALA A 136 31.13 3.46 31.29
N TYR A 137 31.67 2.63 30.41
CA TYR A 137 33.07 2.69 29.98
C TYR A 137 33.41 4.02 29.31
N GLN A 138 32.56 4.50 28.41
CA GLN A 138 32.75 5.79 27.73
C GLN A 138 32.72 6.97 28.70
N PHE A 139 31.89 6.93 29.73
CA PHE A 139 31.92 7.93 30.80
C PHE A 139 33.26 7.95 31.54
N CYS A 140 33.90 6.79 31.71
CA CYS A 140 35.18 6.66 32.40
C CYS A 140 36.42 6.82 31.48
N LYS A 141 36.23 6.89 30.15
CA LYS A 141 37.31 6.92 29.16
C LYS A 141 38.12 8.22 29.24
N SER A 142 39.43 8.12 29.06
CA SER A 142 40.30 9.31 28.94
C SER A 142 39.86 10.17 27.77
N GLY A 143 39.70 11.48 27.99
CA GLY A 143 39.17 12.43 27.02
C GLY A 143 37.68 12.75 27.21
N SER A 144 36.93 11.94 27.98
CA SER A 144 35.55 12.28 28.35
C SER A 144 35.52 13.32 29.48
N PRO A 145 34.79 14.44 29.32
CA PRO A 145 34.56 15.39 30.42
C PRO A 145 33.87 14.75 31.64
N LEU A 146 33.10 13.67 31.41
CA LEU A 146 32.40 12.93 32.46
C LEU A 146 33.33 12.10 33.35
N LYS A 147 34.57 11.82 32.89
CA LYS A 147 35.51 10.94 33.60
C LYS A 147 35.79 11.40 35.02
N HIS A 148 35.96 12.70 35.23
CA HIS A 148 36.31 13.26 36.54
C HIS A 148 35.12 13.34 37.49
N VAL A 149 33.90 13.35 36.94
CA VAL A 149 32.66 13.55 37.69
C VAL A 149 32.00 12.21 37.98
N LEU A 150 31.71 11.41 36.94
CA LEU A 150 31.04 10.11 37.07
C LEU A 150 32.01 8.96 37.30
N GLY A 151 33.24 9.05 36.77
CA GLY A 151 34.22 7.96 36.82
C GLY A 151 34.51 7.45 38.24
N PRO A 152 34.84 8.30 39.23
CA PRO A 152 35.08 7.84 40.60
C PRO A 152 33.89 7.11 41.21
N ILE A 153 32.67 7.58 40.92
CA ILE A 153 31.42 7.00 41.44
C ILE A 153 31.19 5.63 40.82
N ILE A 154 31.30 5.51 39.50
CA ILE A 154 31.15 4.25 38.76
C ILE A 154 32.18 3.24 39.24
N ILE A 155 33.44 3.64 39.36
CA ILE A 155 34.52 2.77 39.81
C ILE A 155 34.28 2.28 41.25
N GLU A 156 33.77 3.13 42.14
CA GLU A 156 33.42 2.71 43.50
C GLU A 156 32.23 1.74 43.51
N THR A 157 31.23 1.95 42.67
CA THR A 157 30.12 1.00 42.47
C THR A 157 30.64 -0.37 42.04
N LEU A 158 31.55 -0.43 41.06
CA LEU A 158 32.16 -1.69 40.60
C LEU A 158 32.99 -2.40 41.67
N ARG A 159 33.62 -1.63 42.56
CA ARG A 159 34.39 -2.19 43.69
C ARG A 159 33.50 -2.77 44.77
N SER A 160 32.41 -2.06 45.06
CA SER A 160 31.42 -2.46 46.06
C SER A 160 30.56 -3.63 45.59
N ASP A 161 30.36 -3.78 44.28
CA ASP A 161 29.58 -4.84 43.66
C ASP A 161 30.33 -5.47 42.46
N PRO A 162 31.31 -6.36 42.73
CA PRO A 162 32.11 -7.00 41.67
C PRO A 162 31.29 -7.88 40.70
N GLU A 163 30.09 -8.27 41.09
CA GLU A 163 29.19 -9.17 40.36
C GLU A 163 28.09 -8.41 39.60
N ILE A 164 28.16 -7.07 39.54
CA ILE A 164 27.15 -6.21 38.92
C ILE A 164 26.81 -6.61 37.48
N PHE A 165 27.78 -7.10 36.70
CA PHE A 165 27.55 -7.54 35.32
C PHE A 165 26.83 -8.91 35.21
N ARG A 166 26.65 -9.62 36.33
CA ARG A 166 25.75 -10.77 36.44
C ARG A 166 24.34 -10.37 36.88
N ALA A 167 24.15 -9.15 37.37
CA ALA A 167 22.84 -8.62 37.72
C ALA A 167 22.01 -8.33 36.45
N SER A 168 20.71 -8.10 36.64
CA SER A 168 19.82 -7.77 35.53
C SER A 168 20.21 -6.45 34.85
N HIS A 169 19.84 -6.26 33.58
CA HIS A 169 20.12 -5.03 32.84
C HIS A 169 19.53 -3.79 33.53
N GLU A 170 18.38 -3.93 34.22
CA GLU A 170 17.78 -2.87 35.02
C GLU A 170 18.70 -2.45 36.17
N VAL A 171 19.27 -3.41 36.90
CA VAL A 171 20.19 -3.13 38.01
C VAL A 171 21.47 -2.48 37.48
N GLN A 172 22.03 -3.00 36.40
CA GLN A 172 23.22 -2.43 35.78
C GLN A 172 22.96 -0.99 35.31
N PHE A 173 21.87 -0.77 34.58
CA PHE A 173 21.52 0.55 34.05
C PHE A 173 21.28 1.55 35.19
N GLN A 174 20.53 1.15 36.22
CA GLN A 174 20.28 1.97 37.39
C GLN A 174 21.58 2.36 38.11
N LYS A 175 22.41 1.37 38.49
CA LYS A 175 23.60 1.60 39.31
C LYS A 175 24.77 2.26 38.55
N LEU A 176 24.87 2.06 37.24
CA LEU A 176 26.01 2.54 36.44
C LEU A 176 25.71 3.77 35.59
N ILE A 177 24.44 4.04 35.27
CA ILE A 177 24.04 5.14 34.36
C ILE A 177 23.19 6.20 35.10
N ILE A 178 22.23 5.78 35.95
CA ILE A 178 21.29 6.70 36.60
C ILE A 178 21.80 7.20 37.95
N GLU A 179 22.04 6.31 38.90
CA GLU A 179 22.46 6.66 40.27
C GLU A 179 23.75 7.48 40.34
N PRO A 180 24.75 7.28 39.46
CA PRO A 180 25.92 8.16 39.46
C PRO A 180 25.55 9.63 39.23
N CYS A 181 24.47 9.92 38.49
CA CYS A 181 24.07 11.28 38.19
C CYS A 181 23.50 12.03 39.39
N SER A 182 22.81 11.33 40.29
CA SER A 182 22.20 11.96 41.47
C SER A 182 23.23 12.39 42.53
N LYS A 183 24.49 11.95 42.38
CA LYS A 183 25.61 12.34 43.25
C LYS A 183 26.42 13.52 42.69
N VAL A 184 26.01 14.06 41.54
CA VAL A 184 26.62 15.22 40.89
C VAL A 184 25.78 16.45 41.19
N GLU A 185 26.44 17.56 41.49
CA GLU A 185 25.75 18.83 41.74
C GLU A 185 25.00 19.30 40.47
N PRO A 186 23.71 19.69 40.56
CA PRO A 186 22.91 20.08 39.40
C PRO A 186 23.55 21.13 38.49
N ALA A 187 24.24 22.13 39.06
CA ALA A 187 24.89 23.21 38.32
C ALA A 187 26.05 22.72 37.41
N LEU A 188 26.69 21.59 37.74
CA LEU A 188 27.76 21.05 36.91
C LEU A 188 27.23 20.51 35.58
N TRP A 189 25.96 20.08 35.54
CA TRP A 189 25.37 19.48 34.35
C TRP A 189 25.15 20.44 33.19
N GLU A 190 25.14 21.76 33.43
CA GLU A 190 25.03 22.77 32.37
C GLU A 190 26.18 22.66 31.34
N ASN A 191 27.37 22.28 31.81
CA ASN A 191 28.58 22.21 30.99
C ASN A 191 29.04 20.77 30.69
N LEU A 192 28.29 19.76 31.13
CA LEU A 192 28.65 18.36 30.92
C LEU A 192 27.94 17.75 29.71
N PRO A 193 28.59 16.81 29.01
CA PRO A 193 27.95 16.05 27.95
C PRO A 193 26.76 15.25 28.47
N ASN A 194 25.67 15.21 27.71
CA ASN A 194 24.44 14.52 28.10
C ASN A 194 23.75 13.75 26.96
N ALA A 195 24.26 13.79 25.73
CA ALA A 195 23.68 13.06 24.60
C ALA A 195 24.21 11.63 24.51
N ILE A 196 23.31 10.66 24.40
CA ILE A 196 23.63 9.25 24.17
C ILE A 196 23.04 8.85 22.82
N VAL A 197 23.90 8.41 21.89
CA VAL A 197 23.51 7.98 20.55
C VAL A 197 23.46 6.46 20.48
N ILE A 198 22.33 5.91 20.06
CA ILE A 198 22.14 4.48 19.83
C ILE A 198 21.78 4.29 18.35
N ASP A 199 22.62 3.60 17.60
CA ASP A 199 22.37 3.29 16.20
C ASP A 199 22.09 1.80 15.98
N GLY A 200 21.13 1.48 15.12
CA GLY A 200 20.81 0.13 14.71
C GLY A 200 20.10 -0.69 15.79
N LEU A 201 19.18 -0.13 16.57
CA LEU A 201 18.47 -0.91 17.61
C LEU A 201 17.80 -2.18 17.05
N ASP A 202 17.29 -2.12 15.81
CA ASP A 202 16.72 -3.26 15.06
C ASP A 202 17.75 -4.35 14.69
N GLU A 203 19.04 -4.06 14.82
CA GLU A 203 20.14 -5.00 14.59
C GLU A 203 20.47 -5.84 15.83
N CYS A 204 19.91 -5.50 17.00
CA CYS A 204 19.95 -6.36 18.18
C CYS A 204 19.13 -7.64 17.93
N VAL A 205 19.74 -8.82 17.89
CA VAL A 205 19.09 -10.04 17.36
C VAL A 205 17.93 -10.54 18.22
N HIS A 206 17.87 -10.17 19.50
CA HIS A 206 16.83 -10.62 20.41
C HIS A 206 15.73 -9.56 20.57
N LEU A 207 14.57 -9.76 19.95
CA LEU A 207 13.46 -8.78 19.94
C LEU A 207 13.04 -8.31 21.34
N PRO A 208 12.83 -9.20 22.35
CA PRO A 208 12.49 -8.75 23.70
C PRO A 208 13.59 -7.90 24.35
N SER A 209 14.85 -8.03 23.92
CA SER A 209 15.94 -7.16 24.40
C SER A 209 15.82 -5.74 23.83
N GLN A 210 15.28 -5.57 22.62
CA GLN A 210 15.03 -4.24 22.05
C GLN A 210 13.95 -3.51 22.86
N GLU A 211 12.81 -4.17 23.09
CA GLU A 211 11.70 -3.65 23.91
C GLU A 211 12.17 -3.34 25.34
N ARG A 212 12.91 -4.27 25.95
CA ARG A 212 13.48 -4.10 27.28
C ARG A 212 14.42 -2.90 27.35
N PHE A 213 15.25 -2.67 26.34
CA PHE A 213 16.15 -1.52 26.30
C PHE A 213 15.39 -0.20 26.19
N LEU A 214 14.34 -0.14 25.37
CA LEU A 214 13.47 1.03 25.29
C LEU A 214 12.78 1.31 26.63
N ALA A 215 12.32 0.27 27.35
CA ALA A 215 11.77 0.43 28.69
C ALA A 215 12.80 0.95 29.71
N LEU A 216 14.07 0.55 29.60
CA LEU A 216 15.15 1.11 30.43
C LEU A 216 15.37 2.60 30.15
N ILE A 217 15.37 3.01 28.88
CA ILE A 217 15.50 4.42 28.48
C ILE A 217 14.29 5.22 28.94
N GLN A 218 13.07 4.71 28.79
CA GLN A 218 11.87 5.37 29.27
C GLN A 218 11.97 5.65 30.77
N ARG A 219 12.30 4.63 31.57
CA ARG A 219 12.49 4.76 33.02
C ARG A 219 13.61 5.74 33.38
N ALA A 220 14.69 5.77 32.59
CA ALA A 220 15.78 6.72 32.75
C ALA A 220 15.32 8.17 32.61
N THR A 221 14.45 8.42 31.64
CA THR A 221 13.98 9.77 31.28
C THR A 221 12.82 10.27 32.14
N THR A 222 12.05 9.37 32.76
CA THR A 222 10.92 9.69 33.65
C THR A 222 11.27 9.55 35.13
N SER A 223 12.49 9.09 35.45
CA SER A 223 12.96 8.91 36.81
C SER A 223 12.91 10.23 37.60
N PRO A 224 12.49 10.20 38.88
CA PRO A 224 12.53 11.37 39.76
C PRO A 224 13.97 11.78 40.11
N LEU A 225 14.94 10.89 39.92
CA LEU A 225 16.37 11.24 39.99
C LEU A 225 16.74 12.07 38.75
N PRO A 226 17.34 13.27 38.91
CA PRO A 226 17.66 14.15 37.80
C PRO A 226 18.82 13.58 36.98
N ALA A 227 18.49 12.72 36.01
CA ALA A 227 19.43 12.28 34.99
C ALA A 227 19.27 13.17 33.74
N PRO A 228 20.32 13.87 33.29
CA PRO A 228 20.21 14.85 32.21
C PRO A 228 20.25 14.22 30.82
N TRP A 229 20.26 12.89 30.74
CA TRP A 229 20.47 12.13 29.52
C TRP A 229 19.40 12.44 28.47
N VAL A 230 19.86 12.67 27.24
CA VAL A 230 19.02 12.71 26.04
C VAL A 230 19.45 11.61 25.09
N PHE A 231 18.50 10.88 24.54
CA PHE A 231 18.76 9.71 23.71
C PHE A 231 18.41 9.99 22.26
N ILE A 232 19.35 9.76 21.35
CA ILE A 232 19.09 9.70 19.91
C ILE A 232 19.11 8.24 19.52
N ILE A 233 17.97 7.71 19.06
CA ILE A 233 17.83 6.31 18.69
C ILE A 233 17.58 6.23 17.20
N CYS A 234 18.44 5.52 16.47
CA CYS A 234 18.26 5.21 15.06
C CYS A 234 17.86 3.74 14.90
N SER A 235 16.76 3.48 14.21
CA SER A 235 16.34 2.10 13.90
C SER A 235 15.45 2.00 12.67
N ARG A 236 15.20 0.78 12.19
CA ARG A 236 14.04 0.51 11.33
C ARG A 236 12.75 0.60 12.14
N PRO A 237 11.61 0.93 11.51
CA PRO A 237 10.30 0.92 12.15
C PRO A 237 9.74 -0.51 12.21
N GLU A 238 10.52 -1.46 12.75
CA GLU A 238 10.03 -2.81 13.00
C GLU A 238 8.85 -2.74 13.97
N LEU A 239 7.84 -3.61 13.75
CA LEU A 239 6.55 -3.54 14.44
C LEU A 239 6.71 -3.42 15.97
N HIS A 240 7.51 -4.28 16.60
CA HIS A 240 7.70 -4.29 18.04
C HIS A 240 8.43 -3.05 18.59
N ILE A 241 9.29 -2.38 17.81
CA ILE A 241 9.89 -1.10 18.21
C ILE A 241 8.84 0.01 18.16
N ARG A 242 8.05 0.03 17.07
CA ARG A 242 6.99 1.01 16.86
C ARG A 242 5.94 0.91 17.98
N ASP A 243 5.46 -0.30 18.26
CA ASP A 243 4.45 -0.57 19.29
C ASP A 243 4.89 -0.05 20.67
N VAL A 244 6.17 -0.20 21.03
CA VAL A 244 6.72 0.36 22.27
C VAL A 244 6.70 1.88 22.26
N PHE A 245 7.13 2.52 21.17
CA PHE A 245 7.13 3.97 21.06
C PHE A 245 5.74 4.59 20.97
N ASP A 246 4.74 3.86 20.47
CA ASP A 246 3.33 4.26 20.40
C ASP A 246 2.63 4.16 21.76
N HIS A 247 3.23 3.49 22.73
CA HIS A 247 2.70 3.44 24.09
C HIS A 247 2.63 4.84 24.71
N GLN A 248 1.56 5.13 25.44
CA GLN A 248 1.28 6.43 26.08
C GLN A 248 2.44 6.96 26.95
N ASP A 249 3.21 6.05 27.55
CA ASP A 249 4.37 6.36 28.40
C ASP A 249 5.51 7.08 27.66
N PHE A 250 5.53 7.04 26.33
CA PHE A 250 6.50 7.76 25.49
C PHE A 250 5.96 9.10 24.97
N GLY A 251 4.65 9.36 25.05
CA GLY A 251 3.99 10.45 24.36
C GLY A 251 4.62 11.83 24.57
N GLU A 252 4.89 12.21 25.83
CA GLU A 252 5.45 13.53 26.17
C GLU A 252 6.98 13.60 26.06
N ILE A 253 7.67 12.46 26.07
CA ILE A 253 9.14 12.39 26.13
C ILE A 253 9.81 12.11 24.78
N LEU A 254 9.03 11.69 23.77
CA LEU A 254 9.51 11.23 22.48
C LEU A 254 9.25 12.25 21.36
N ARG A 255 10.28 12.54 20.57
CA ARG A 255 10.16 13.17 19.26
C ARG A 255 10.52 12.16 18.17
N ARG A 256 9.84 12.21 17.03
CA ARG A 256 10.00 11.26 15.93
C ARG A 256 10.39 11.98 14.63
N LEU A 257 11.25 11.35 13.83
CA LEU A 257 11.59 11.80 12.49
C LEU A 257 11.74 10.60 11.56
N ALA A 258 10.93 10.58 10.51
CA ALA A 258 11.03 9.60 9.44
C ALA A 258 12.07 10.05 8.41
N VAL A 259 13.00 9.18 8.06
CA VAL A 259 13.94 9.36 6.94
C VAL A 259 13.33 8.67 5.72
N THR A 260 12.48 9.40 5.01
CA THR A 260 11.76 8.94 3.82
C THR A 260 12.39 9.44 2.52
N PRO A 261 12.05 8.85 1.37
CA PRO A 261 12.29 9.47 0.07
C PRO A 261 11.64 10.86 0.01
N SER A 262 12.40 11.86 -0.40
CA SER A 262 11.95 13.26 -0.52
C SER A 262 12.73 13.95 -1.63
N ALA A 263 12.24 15.11 -2.10
CA ALA A 263 12.97 15.90 -3.10
C ALA A 263 14.41 16.22 -2.64
N GLU A 264 14.62 16.49 -1.34
CA GLU A 264 15.95 16.66 -0.75
C GLU A 264 16.79 15.37 -0.86
N ALA A 265 16.23 14.21 -0.53
CA ALA A 265 16.94 12.94 -0.61
C ALA A 265 17.41 12.62 -2.04
N TYR A 266 16.59 12.92 -3.05
CA TYR A 266 16.95 12.76 -4.46
C TYR A 266 18.09 13.69 -4.87
N GLN A 267 18.03 14.97 -4.47
CA GLN A 267 19.08 15.94 -4.72
C GLN A 267 20.39 15.55 -4.03
N ASP A 268 20.30 15.03 -2.81
CA ASP A 268 21.42 14.56 -2.01
C ASP A 268 22.13 13.36 -2.65
N VAL A 269 21.35 12.37 -3.15
CA VAL A 269 21.89 11.24 -3.90
C VAL A 269 22.57 11.71 -5.18
N ARG A 270 21.94 12.66 -5.92
CA ARG A 270 22.55 13.25 -7.12
C ARG A 270 23.89 13.91 -6.80
N ARG A 271 23.94 14.74 -5.75
CA ARG A 271 25.17 15.40 -5.28
C ARG A 271 26.26 14.38 -4.94
N TYR A 272 25.92 13.33 -4.18
CA TYR A 272 26.84 12.25 -3.87
C TYR A 272 27.40 11.58 -5.12
N LEU A 273 26.55 11.20 -6.07
CA LEU A 273 26.97 10.55 -7.32
C LEU A 273 27.89 11.46 -8.13
N VAL A 274 27.51 12.73 -8.34
CA VAL A 274 28.32 13.72 -9.07
C VAL A 274 29.73 13.84 -8.47
N ASP A 275 29.82 13.99 -7.14
CA ASP A 275 31.10 14.14 -6.44
C ASP A 275 31.93 12.85 -6.51
N LYS A 276 31.31 11.69 -6.36
CA LYS A 276 32.01 10.39 -6.45
C LYS A 276 32.49 10.10 -7.86
N PHE A 277 31.71 10.39 -8.89
CA PHE A 277 32.17 10.28 -10.27
C PHE A 277 33.33 11.24 -10.56
N ALA A 278 33.32 12.46 -10.00
CA ALA A 278 34.46 13.36 -10.09
C ALA A 278 35.74 12.79 -9.48
N ILE A 279 35.62 12.11 -8.33
CA ILE A 279 36.74 11.40 -7.70
C ILE A 279 37.21 10.24 -8.59
N LEU A 280 36.29 9.44 -9.15
CA LEU A 280 36.63 8.31 -10.03
C LEU A 280 37.39 8.76 -11.28
N ARG A 281 36.99 9.87 -11.91
CA ARG A 281 37.70 10.46 -13.06
C ARG A 281 39.16 10.79 -12.75
N ASN A 282 39.42 11.31 -11.55
CA ASN A 282 40.78 11.63 -11.12
C ASN A 282 41.60 10.38 -10.76
N LYS A 283 40.94 9.37 -10.18
CA LYS A 283 41.55 8.12 -9.70
C LYS A 283 41.91 7.17 -10.84
N HIS A 284 41.04 6.99 -11.82
CA HIS A 284 41.19 5.98 -12.88
C HIS A 284 41.78 6.58 -14.16
N ARG A 285 42.90 6.02 -14.63
CA ARG A 285 43.55 6.51 -15.86
C ARG A 285 42.67 6.37 -17.10
N ALA A 286 41.87 5.30 -17.16
CA ALA A 286 40.94 5.03 -18.26
C ALA A 286 39.91 6.15 -18.48
N LEU A 287 39.59 6.93 -17.43
CA LEU A 287 38.60 8.01 -17.47
C LEU A 287 39.20 9.39 -17.80
N ARG A 288 40.52 9.52 -17.89
CA ARG A 288 41.16 10.82 -18.14
C ARG A 288 40.89 11.35 -19.56
N CYS A 289 40.59 10.47 -20.50
CA CYS A 289 40.33 10.82 -21.90
C CYS A 289 38.87 11.21 -22.16
N GLU A 290 37.96 10.88 -21.26
CA GLU A 290 36.51 11.12 -21.37
C GLU A 290 36.11 12.58 -21.08
N GLY A 291 37.01 13.37 -20.49
CA GLY A 291 36.74 14.75 -20.10
C GLY A 291 35.78 14.87 -18.90
N ALA A 292 35.26 16.08 -18.68
CA ALA A 292 34.37 16.38 -17.55
C ALA A 292 32.92 15.90 -17.75
N SER A 293 32.56 15.49 -18.97
CA SER A 293 31.21 15.08 -19.37
C SER A 293 30.85 13.64 -19.03
N TRP A 294 31.79 12.84 -18.51
CA TRP A 294 31.53 11.45 -18.12
C TRP A 294 31.33 11.31 -16.59
N PRO A 295 30.32 10.57 -16.13
CA PRO A 295 29.19 10.08 -16.92
C PRO A 295 28.26 11.25 -17.31
N GLY A 296 27.49 11.07 -18.38
CA GLY A 296 26.51 12.07 -18.80
C GLY A 296 25.42 12.29 -17.75
N ASP A 297 24.80 13.47 -17.74
CA ASP A 297 23.73 13.81 -16.79
C ASP A 297 22.57 12.80 -16.86
N ASP A 298 22.23 12.29 -18.06
CA ASP A 298 21.20 11.25 -18.23
C ASP A 298 21.51 9.96 -17.45
N SER A 299 22.78 9.54 -17.43
CA SER A 299 23.21 8.36 -16.68
C SER A 299 23.11 8.61 -15.17
N ILE A 300 23.48 9.81 -14.72
CA ILE A 300 23.35 10.19 -13.31
C ILE A 300 21.88 10.22 -12.91
N ASP A 301 21.02 10.84 -13.71
CA ASP A 301 19.60 10.96 -13.41
C ASP A 301 18.89 9.60 -13.42
N GLN A 302 19.30 8.67 -14.29
CA GLN A 302 18.86 7.26 -14.22
C GLN A 302 19.27 6.60 -12.91
N LEU A 303 20.52 6.76 -12.47
CA LEU A 303 20.99 6.20 -11.20
C LEU A 303 20.28 6.84 -9.99
N VAL A 304 20.03 8.15 -10.03
CA VAL A 304 19.26 8.86 -9.00
C VAL A 304 17.83 8.32 -8.93
N LYS A 305 17.19 8.13 -10.08
CA LYS A 305 15.84 7.54 -10.16
C LYS A 305 15.81 6.12 -9.60
N ARG A 306 16.79 5.27 -9.94
CA ARG A 306 16.90 3.91 -9.40
C ARG A 306 17.23 3.86 -7.91
N ALA A 307 18.01 4.82 -7.41
CA ALA A 307 18.34 4.94 -6.00
C ALA A 307 17.11 5.29 -5.14
N ASP A 308 16.11 5.97 -5.71
CA ASP A 308 14.85 6.30 -5.04
C ASP A 308 15.07 6.93 -3.65
N GLY A 309 15.98 7.91 -3.58
CA GLY A 309 16.36 8.61 -2.35
C GLY A 309 17.21 7.80 -1.35
N GLN A 310 17.66 6.60 -1.69
CA GLN A 310 18.50 5.75 -0.82
C GLN A 310 19.97 5.77 -1.20
N PHE A 311 20.81 6.00 -0.20
CA PHE A 311 22.26 6.04 -0.39
C PHE A 311 22.87 4.66 -0.60
N ILE A 312 22.31 3.59 -0.03
CA ILE A 312 22.90 2.25 -0.17
C ILE A 312 23.07 1.81 -1.63
N PHE A 313 22.10 2.14 -2.48
CA PHE A 313 22.19 1.87 -3.91
C PHE A 313 23.35 2.65 -4.54
N ALA A 314 23.38 3.96 -4.35
CA ALA A 314 24.42 4.83 -4.92
C ALA A 314 25.82 4.44 -4.43
N VAL A 315 25.98 4.11 -3.15
CA VAL A 315 27.24 3.64 -2.55
C VAL A 315 27.67 2.32 -3.18
N THR A 316 26.75 1.37 -3.35
CA THR A 316 27.02 0.06 -3.97
C THR A 316 27.46 0.22 -5.42
N VAL A 317 26.76 1.07 -6.18
CA VAL A 317 27.10 1.41 -7.58
C VAL A 317 28.51 2.00 -7.66
N ILE A 318 28.85 2.98 -6.83
CA ILE A 318 30.19 3.58 -6.84
C ILE A 318 31.26 2.54 -6.46
N LYS A 319 31.00 1.69 -5.46
CA LYS A 319 31.92 0.61 -5.05
C LYS A 319 32.14 -0.41 -6.17
N TYR A 320 31.09 -0.77 -6.89
CA TYR A 320 31.18 -1.64 -8.06
C TYR A 320 32.01 -0.98 -9.16
N ILE A 321 31.76 0.28 -9.50
CA ILE A 321 32.53 0.96 -10.56
C ILE A 321 34.01 1.17 -10.17
N ASP A 322 34.30 1.33 -8.87
CA ASP A 322 35.64 1.64 -8.36
C ASP A 322 36.59 0.43 -8.24
N THR A 323 36.77 -0.32 -9.32
CA THR A 323 37.71 -1.46 -9.41
C THR A 323 38.88 -1.19 -10.35
N ARG A 324 39.99 -1.91 -10.15
CA ARG A 324 41.18 -1.77 -11.02
C ARG A 324 41.23 -2.77 -12.17
N ASP A 325 40.42 -3.82 -12.10
CA ASP A 325 40.52 -4.99 -12.98
C ASP A 325 39.74 -4.80 -14.29
N GLU A 326 38.75 -3.91 -14.31
CA GLU A 326 37.88 -3.63 -15.46
C GLU A 326 37.73 -2.11 -15.67
N PRO A 327 37.50 -1.64 -16.92
CA PRO A 327 37.22 -0.24 -17.20
C PRO A 327 35.93 0.24 -16.50
N PRO A 328 35.97 1.37 -15.78
CA PRO A 328 34.78 1.94 -15.12
C PRO A 328 33.61 2.20 -16.09
N GLN A 329 33.89 2.47 -17.36
CA GLN A 329 32.87 2.65 -18.40
C GLN A 329 32.04 1.38 -18.61
N ASP A 330 32.69 0.23 -18.80
CA ASP A 330 32.01 -1.05 -19.05
C ASP A 330 31.15 -1.45 -17.85
N ARG A 331 31.64 -1.18 -16.63
CA ARG A 331 30.90 -1.45 -15.39
C ARG A 331 29.70 -0.53 -15.21
N LEU A 332 29.83 0.75 -15.56
CA LEU A 332 28.70 1.68 -15.56
C LEU A 332 27.65 1.25 -16.60
N ASP A 333 28.08 0.90 -17.80
CA ASP A 333 27.20 0.38 -18.86
C ASP A 333 26.50 -0.90 -18.42
N ALA A 334 27.18 -1.80 -17.71
CA ALA A 334 26.58 -3.01 -17.15
C ALA A 334 25.49 -2.70 -16.11
N ILE A 335 25.68 -1.69 -15.27
CA ILE A 335 24.66 -1.23 -14.31
C ILE A 335 23.47 -0.60 -15.03
N LEU A 336 23.72 0.24 -16.04
CA LEU A 336 22.66 0.91 -16.80
C LEU A 336 21.84 -0.09 -17.63
N ARG A 337 22.45 -1.19 -18.08
CA ARG A 337 21.75 -2.33 -18.68
C ARG A 337 20.93 -3.07 -17.60
N VAL A 338 19.63 -3.24 -17.85
CA VAL A 338 18.65 -3.74 -16.86
C VAL A 338 18.82 -5.24 -16.53
N TYR A 339 19.60 -6.00 -17.30
CA TYR A 339 19.73 -7.46 -17.16
C TYR A 339 21.14 -7.89 -16.76
N VAL A 340 21.24 -8.64 -15.65
CA VAL A 340 22.43 -9.42 -15.29
C VAL A 340 22.42 -10.72 -16.09
N GLY A 341 23.43 -10.94 -16.93
CA GLY A 341 23.53 -12.17 -17.74
C GLY A 341 23.73 -13.42 -16.87
N HIS A 342 23.18 -14.56 -17.30
CA HIS A 342 23.34 -15.84 -16.60
C HIS A 342 24.82 -16.15 -16.30
N GLY A 343 25.13 -16.42 -15.03
CA GLY A 343 26.48 -16.79 -14.58
C GLY A 343 27.44 -15.64 -14.28
N SER A 344 27.03 -14.38 -14.43
CA SER A 344 27.82 -13.21 -14.00
C SER A 344 27.56 -12.85 -12.54
N GLU A 345 28.57 -12.36 -11.82
CA GLU A 345 28.37 -11.81 -10.47
C GLU A 345 27.45 -10.59 -10.54
N SER A 346 26.38 -10.60 -9.74
CA SER A 346 25.46 -9.47 -9.66
C SER A 346 26.22 -8.19 -9.33
N PRO A 347 26.01 -7.08 -10.07
CA PRO A 347 26.64 -5.80 -9.76
C PRO A 347 26.19 -5.21 -8.41
N TYR A 348 25.18 -5.84 -7.79
CA TYR A 348 24.57 -5.42 -6.54
C TYR A 348 24.76 -6.45 -5.41
N SER A 349 25.83 -7.27 -5.44
CA SER A 349 26.03 -8.40 -4.52
C SER A 349 25.79 -8.07 -3.03
N ASP A 350 26.27 -6.92 -2.55
CA ASP A 350 26.08 -6.48 -1.16
C ASP A 350 24.61 -6.14 -0.85
N LEU A 351 23.91 -5.54 -1.80
CA LEU A 351 22.49 -5.18 -1.70
C LEU A 351 21.59 -6.43 -1.83
N ASP A 352 21.94 -7.34 -2.73
CA ASP A 352 21.27 -8.63 -2.90
C ASP A 352 21.40 -9.48 -1.64
N LEU A 353 22.58 -9.49 -1.00
CA LEU A 353 22.79 -10.16 0.28
C LEU A 353 21.91 -9.56 1.38
N LEU A 354 21.80 -8.22 1.45
CA LEU A 354 20.90 -7.55 2.39
C LEU A 354 19.44 -7.96 2.16
N TYR A 355 18.96 -7.97 0.92
CA TYR A 355 17.58 -8.38 0.61
C TYR A 355 17.32 -9.85 0.91
N ARG A 356 18.26 -10.75 0.57
CA ARG A 356 18.17 -12.17 0.96
C ARG A 356 18.12 -12.33 2.47
N GLN A 357 18.92 -11.57 3.22
CA GLN A 357 18.86 -11.58 4.69
C GLN A 357 17.50 -11.13 5.21
N ILE A 358 16.91 -10.07 4.66
CA ILE A 358 15.57 -9.61 5.04
C ILE A 358 14.53 -10.69 4.74
N LEU A 359 14.53 -11.25 3.53
CA LEU A 359 13.55 -12.26 3.09
C LEU A 359 13.71 -13.60 3.82
N SER A 360 14.93 -13.95 4.26
CA SER A 360 15.18 -15.15 5.07
C SER A 360 14.46 -15.14 6.43
N THR A 361 14.01 -13.96 6.89
CA THR A 361 13.20 -13.83 8.12
C THR A 361 11.73 -14.21 7.92
N CYS A 362 11.29 -14.50 6.69
CA CYS A 362 9.94 -14.90 6.34
C CYS A 362 9.84 -16.44 6.17
N PRO A 363 9.57 -17.21 7.25
CA PRO A 363 9.54 -18.68 7.17
C PRO A 363 8.41 -19.25 6.31
N ARG A 364 7.40 -18.43 5.98
CA ARG A 364 6.23 -18.82 5.16
C ARG A 364 6.26 -18.11 3.81
N TRP A 365 7.37 -18.26 3.08
CA TRP A 365 7.55 -17.60 1.78
C TRP A 365 6.38 -17.82 0.80
N HIS A 366 5.81 -19.02 0.74
CA HIS A 366 4.63 -19.33 -0.09
C HIS A 366 3.39 -18.45 0.17
N ARG A 367 3.30 -17.77 1.32
CA ARG A 367 2.24 -16.78 1.64
C ARG A 367 2.64 -15.35 1.31
N VAL A 368 3.93 -15.05 1.40
CA VAL A 368 4.50 -13.74 1.10
C VAL A 368 4.60 -13.52 -0.41
N GLN A 369 5.01 -14.55 -1.14
CA GLN A 369 5.28 -14.48 -2.57
C GLN A 369 4.07 -13.98 -3.38
N PRO A 370 2.83 -14.51 -3.23
CA PRO A 370 1.69 -14.00 -4.00
C PRO A 370 1.39 -12.52 -3.76
N VAL A 371 1.56 -12.07 -2.51
CA VAL A 371 1.39 -10.66 -2.14
C VAL A 371 2.45 -9.80 -2.82
N LEU A 372 3.72 -10.20 -2.76
CA LEU A 372 4.80 -9.46 -3.43
C LEU A 372 4.61 -9.44 -4.94
N ARG A 373 4.21 -10.55 -5.57
CA ARG A 373 3.88 -10.61 -7.00
C ARG A 373 2.81 -9.58 -7.36
N LEU A 374 1.74 -9.48 -6.58
CA LEU A 374 0.69 -8.47 -6.78
C LEU A 374 1.24 -7.04 -6.59
N LEU A 375 2.10 -6.80 -5.60
CA LEU A 375 2.68 -5.47 -5.33
C LEU A 375 3.68 -5.01 -6.41
N VAL A 376 4.43 -5.93 -7.05
CA VAL A 376 5.35 -5.59 -8.15
C VAL A 376 4.69 -5.48 -9.51
N THR A 377 3.52 -6.10 -9.67
CA THR A 377 2.73 -6.03 -10.91
C THR A 377 2.25 -4.61 -11.08
N PRO A 378 2.57 -3.90 -12.18
CA PRO A 378 2.09 -2.56 -12.43
C PRO A 378 0.57 -2.52 -12.32
N ASP A 379 0.04 -1.43 -11.78
CA ASP A 379 -1.40 -1.27 -11.72
C ASP A 379 -1.88 -1.07 -13.16
N ASP A 380 -2.72 -1.99 -13.67
CA ASP A 380 -3.34 -1.80 -14.98
C ASP A 380 -4.26 -0.60 -14.85
N GLY A 381 -3.90 0.50 -15.49
CA GLY A 381 -4.48 1.82 -15.24
C GLY A 381 -6.00 1.91 -15.37
N MET A 382 -6.68 0.85 -15.84
CA MET A 382 -8.13 0.68 -15.74
C MET A 382 -8.66 0.84 -14.31
N ILE A 383 -8.01 0.26 -13.29
CA ILE A 383 -8.50 0.37 -11.90
C ILE A 383 -8.36 1.81 -11.38
N GLN A 384 -7.20 2.44 -11.61
CA GLN A 384 -6.95 3.82 -11.18
C GLN A 384 -7.74 4.88 -11.96
N ARG A 385 -8.05 4.65 -13.25
CA ARG A 385 -8.75 5.63 -14.10
C ARG A 385 -10.21 5.87 -13.70
N TYR A 386 -10.83 4.92 -13.00
CA TYR A 386 -12.27 4.99 -12.70
C TYR A 386 -12.58 5.17 -11.22
N ASP A 387 -11.64 4.86 -10.33
CA ASP A 387 -11.77 5.16 -8.91
C ASP A 387 -10.40 5.56 -8.35
N GLU A 388 -10.08 6.86 -8.43
CA GLU A 388 -8.85 7.43 -7.84
C GLU A 388 -8.79 7.23 -6.31
N ALA A 389 -9.91 6.88 -5.66
CA ALA A 389 -10.00 6.56 -4.23
C ALA A 389 -9.94 5.05 -3.94
N ALA A 390 -9.88 4.18 -4.95
CA ALA A 390 -9.82 2.74 -4.76
C ALA A 390 -8.41 2.29 -4.36
N HIS A 391 -8.27 1.87 -3.10
CA HIS A 391 -7.01 1.37 -2.56
C HIS A 391 -6.85 -0.12 -2.87
N TRP A 392 -6.61 -0.46 -4.15
CA TRP A 392 -6.58 -1.84 -4.64
C TRP A 392 -5.41 -2.69 -4.12
N ARG A 393 -4.40 -2.03 -3.54
CA ARG A 393 -3.28 -2.67 -2.85
C ARG A 393 -3.36 -2.51 -1.34
N SER A 394 -4.54 -2.19 -0.82
CA SER A 394 -4.78 -2.20 0.62
C SER A 394 -4.81 -3.63 1.16
N LEU A 395 -4.60 -3.77 2.46
CA LEU A 395 -4.65 -5.08 3.13
C LEU A 395 -5.98 -5.79 2.86
N SER A 396 -7.10 -5.06 3.00
CA SER A 396 -8.44 -5.60 2.76
C SER A 396 -8.66 -6.05 1.32
N MET A 397 -8.13 -5.34 0.33
CA MET A 397 -8.24 -5.76 -1.07
C MET A 397 -7.34 -6.95 -1.41
N ILE A 398 -6.11 -6.96 -0.91
CA ILE A 398 -5.18 -8.08 -1.11
C ILE A 398 -5.74 -9.38 -0.51
N GLU A 399 -6.39 -9.29 0.66
CA GLU A 399 -7.09 -10.41 1.28
C GLU A 399 -8.11 -11.04 0.33
N LEU A 400 -8.91 -10.19 -0.31
CA LEU A 400 -9.98 -10.60 -1.22
C LEU A 400 -9.44 -11.13 -2.55
N LEU A 401 -8.46 -10.45 -3.16
CA LEU A 401 -7.86 -10.83 -4.44
C LEU A 401 -7.13 -12.17 -4.37
N LEU A 402 -6.38 -12.39 -3.29
CA LEU A 402 -5.55 -13.59 -3.13
C LEU A 402 -6.23 -14.68 -2.30
N ASN A 403 -7.44 -14.43 -1.80
CA ASN A 403 -8.20 -15.34 -0.94
C ASN A 403 -7.38 -15.83 0.27
N LEU A 404 -6.64 -14.90 0.88
CA LEU A 404 -5.87 -15.12 2.11
C LEU A 404 -6.69 -14.62 3.30
N LYS A 405 -6.25 -14.89 4.53
CA LYS A 405 -6.84 -14.25 5.73
C LYS A 405 -6.04 -12.99 6.05
N GLY A 406 -6.70 -11.90 6.43
CA GLY A 406 -6.03 -10.64 6.77
C GLY A 406 -4.95 -10.82 7.85
N SER A 407 -5.24 -11.61 8.89
CA SER A 407 -4.27 -11.93 9.95
C SER A 407 -3.06 -12.72 9.45
N GLU A 408 -3.23 -13.57 8.43
CA GLU A 408 -2.11 -14.28 7.79
C GLU A 408 -1.24 -13.33 6.99
N ILE A 409 -1.83 -12.38 6.26
CA ILE A 409 -1.09 -11.37 5.48
C ILE A 409 -0.29 -10.47 6.43
N VAL A 410 -0.93 -9.90 7.45
CA VAL A 410 -0.26 -9.03 8.44
C VAL A 410 0.91 -9.76 9.09
N THR A 411 0.69 -11.00 9.55
CA THR A 411 1.76 -11.81 10.16
C THR A 411 2.90 -12.10 9.17
N SER A 412 2.57 -12.33 7.90
CA SER A 412 3.56 -12.66 6.87
C SER A 412 4.38 -11.45 6.42
N LEU A 413 3.78 -10.26 6.40
CA LEU A 413 4.43 -9.00 6.02
C LEU A 413 5.08 -8.26 7.20
N ALA A 414 4.81 -8.66 8.46
CA ALA A 414 5.34 -8.00 9.66
C ALA A 414 6.88 -7.96 9.76
N LYS A 415 7.60 -8.78 8.97
CA LYS A 415 9.08 -8.76 8.90
C LYS A 415 9.63 -7.96 7.71
N LEU A 416 8.74 -7.41 6.89
CA LEU A 416 9.07 -6.72 5.66
C LEU A 416 8.90 -5.20 5.75
N HIS A 417 8.62 -4.62 6.93
CA HIS A 417 8.59 -3.15 7.13
C HIS A 417 9.90 -2.45 6.72
N SER A 418 10.99 -3.21 6.63
CA SER A 418 12.28 -2.70 6.15
C SER A 418 12.34 -2.44 4.63
N VAL A 419 11.45 -3.07 3.85
CA VAL A 419 11.36 -2.99 2.37
C VAL A 419 9.95 -2.67 1.87
N LEU A 420 8.94 -2.67 2.74
CA LEU A 420 7.55 -2.31 2.47
C LEU A 420 7.11 -1.15 3.36
N LEU A 421 6.38 -0.20 2.77
CA LEU A 421 5.62 0.81 3.49
C LEU A 421 4.21 0.26 3.72
N ILE A 422 3.99 -0.25 4.93
CA ILE A 422 2.71 -0.83 5.35
C ILE A 422 2.00 0.21 6.22
N PRO A 423 0.87 0.78 5.77
CA PRO A 423 0.10 1.73 6.56
C PRO A 423 -0.57 1.05 7.76
N GLU A 424 -0.96 1.85 8.76
CA GLU A 424 -1.64 1.34 9.97
C GLU A 424 -3.11 0.97 9.73
N GLY A 425 -3.75 1.55 8.72
CA GLY A 425 -5.13 1.25 8.34
C GLY A 425 -5.23 0.19 7.24
N ASP A 426 -6.26 -0.66 7.35
CA ASP A 426 -6.53 -1.77 6.42
C ASP A 426 -6.99 -1.33 5.03
N HIS A 427 -7.29 -0.03 4.87
CA HIS A 427 -7.83 0.58 3.65
C HIS A 427 -6.81 1.43 2.92
N SER A 428 -5.56 1.51 3.38
CA SER A 428 -4.51 2.24 2.68
C SER A 428 -3.60 1.30 1.91
N ASN A 429 -3.11 1.73 0.75
CA ASN A 429 -2.27 0.91 -0.10
C ASN A 429 -0.93 0.57 0.56
N ILE A 430 -0.49 -0.66 0.40
CA ILE A 430 0.86 -1.11 0.71
C ILE A 430 1.76 -0.77 -0.48
N TYR A 431 2.93 -0.20 -0.19
CA TYR A 431 3.91 0.13 -1.22
C TYR A 431 5.23 -0.58 -0.97
N ILE A 432 5.91 -0.98 -2.04
CA ILE A 432 7.31 -1.36 -1.94
C ILE A 432 8.12 -0.09 -1.71
N ALA A 433 8.94 -0.08 -0.66
CA ALA A 433 9.68 1.10 -0.25
C ALA A 433 10.79 1.49 -1.23
N HIS A 434 11.24 0.56 -2.08
CA HIS A 434 12.48 0.65 -2.84
C HIS A 434 12.36 0.05 -4.24
N ALA A 435 12.61 0.85 -5.29
CA ALA A 435 12.63 0.36 -6.67
C ALA A 435 13.66 -0.77 -6.89
N SER A 436 14.84 -0.67 -6.26
CA SER A 436 15.90 -1.69 -6.32
C SER A 436 15.51 -3.03 -5.66
N PHE A 437 14.58 -3.03 -4.72
CA PHE A 437 14.00 -4.26 -4.16
C PHE A 437 13.07 -4.93 -5.18
N THR A 438 12.23 -4.16 -5.88
CA THR A 438 11.41 -4.65 -7.00
C THR A 438 12.28 -5.29 -8.09
N GLU A 439 13.37 -4.63 -8.50
CA GLU A 439 14.32 -5.19 -9.46
C GLU A 439 14.95 -6.50 -8.97
N PHE A 440 15.27 -6.58 -7.67
CA PHE A 440 15.85 -7.78 -7.06
C PHE A 440 14.87 -8.97 -7.08
N ILE A 441 13.63 -8.78 -6.60
CA ILE A 441 12.65 -9.88 -6.49
C ILE A 441 12.10 -10.32 -7.84
N CYS A 442 12.10 -9.45 -8.86
CA CYS A 442 11.71 -9.79 -10.23
C CYS A 442 12.79 -10.57 -10.99
N ASP A 443 14.06 -10.49 -10.59
CA ASP A 443 15.18 -11.18 -11.25
C ASP A 443 15.53 -12.49 -10.53
N ILE A 444 15.31 -13.62 -11.19
CA ILE A 444 15.57 -14.97 -10.65
C ILE A 444 17.06 -15.20 -10.34
N ASN A 445 17.98 -14.60 -11.10
CA ASN A 445 19.42 -14.76 -10.87
C ASN A 445 19.87 -14.03 -9.60
N ARG A 446 19.17 -12.96 -9.23
CA ARG A 446 19.44 -12.18 -8.02
C ARG A 446 18.72 -12.75 -6.81
N SER A 447 17.42 -13.01 -6.92
CA SER A 447 16.57 -13.42 -5.80
C SER A 447 16.61 -14.91 -5.47
N GLY A 448 16.92 -15.79 -6.43
CA GLY A 448 16.99 -17.23 -6.22
C GLY A 448 15.66 -17.80 -5.72
N GLU A 449 15.67 -18.44 -4.55
CA GLU A 449 14.45 -19.00 -3.93
C GLU A 449 13.38 -17.97 -3.58
N TYR A 450 13.77 -16.69 -3.45
CA TYR A 450 12.86 -15.58 -3.14
C TYR A 450 12.33 -14.85 -4.38
N HIS A 451 12.35 -15.50 -5.54
CA HIS A 451 11.86 -14.91 -6.78
C HIS A 451 10.34 -14.70 -6.74
N ALA A 452 9.91 -13.48 -7.05
CA ALA A 452 8.52 -13.06 -7.10
C ALA A 452 8.32 -12.17 -8.35
N PRO A 453 8.17 -12.78 -9.55
CA PRO A 453 7.98 -12.03 -10.77
C PRO A 453 6.60 -11.38 -10.79
N GLN A 454 6.45 -10.36 -11.64
CA GLN A 454 5.14 -9.78 -11.95
C GLN A 454 4.14 -10.88 -12.34
N MET A 455 2.89 -10.67 -11.97
CA MET A 455 1.78 -11.48 -12.46
C MET A 455 1.67 -11.25 -13.97
N THR A 456 1.43 -12.33 -14.69
CA THR A 456 1.00 -12.22 -16.10
C THR A 456 -0.38 -11.58 -16.15
N ASP A 457 -0.72 -10.96 -17.28
CA ASP A 457 -2.06 -10.38 -17.49
C ASP A 457 -3.15 -11.43 -17.21
N GLN A 458 -2.93 -12.67 -17.64
CA GLN A 458 -3.75 -13.85 -17.36
C GLN A 458 -3.99 -14.09 -15.86
N GLU A 459 -2.93 -14.14 -15.05
CA GLU A 459 -3.03 -14.38 -13.60
C GLU A 459 -3.72 -13.22 -12.89
N TYR A 460 -3.44 -11.99 -13.32
CA TYR A 460 -4.03 -10.80 -12.75
C TYR A 460 -5.54 -10.73 -13.05
N SER A 461 -5.91 -10.90 -14.33
CA SER A 461 -7.30 -10.91 -14.78
C SER A 461 -8.10 -12.06 -14.15
N ASP A 462 -7.49 -13.23 -13.90
CA ASP A 462 -8.13 -14.32 -13.15
C ASP A 462 -8.47 -13.91 -11.69
N CYS A 463 -7.50 -13.33 -10.97
CA CYS A 463 -7.70 -12.87 -9.60
C CYS A 463 -8.77 -11.78 -9.51
N VAL A 464 -8.71 -10.79 -10.40
CA VAL A 464 -9.69 -9.70 -10.45
C VAL A 464 -11.07 -10.25 -10.80
N THR A 465 -11.19 -11.03 -11.86
CA THR A 465 -12.48 -11.64 -12.27
C THR A 465 -13.10 -12.47 -11.15
N THR A 466 -12.29 -13.30 -10.48
CA THR A 466 -12.75 -14.11 -9.35
C THR A 466 -13.34 -13.24 -8.24
N LEU A 467 -12.68 -12.12 -7.89
CA LEU A 467 -13.19 -11.17 -6.91
C LEU A 467 -14.50 -10.51 -7.37
N LEU A 468 -14.57 -10.03 -8.62
CA LEU A 468 -15.75 -9.34 -9.14
C LEU A 468 -16.96 -10.28 -9.18
N LEU A 469 -16.79 -11.51 -9.68
CA LEU A 469 -17.84 -12.53 -9.70
C LEU A 469 -18.29 -12.93 -8.30
N ARG A 470 -17.38 -13.06 -7.32
CA ARG A 470 -17.74 -13.32 -5.93
C ARG A 470 -18.53 -12.17 -5.31
N THR A 471 -18.15 -10.93 -5.61
CA THR A 471 -18.85 -9.73 -5.15
C THR A 471 -20.28 -9.70 -5.69
N LEU A 472 -20.45 -9.96 -7.00
CA LEU A 472 -21.77 -10.09 -7.62
C LEU A 472 -22.55 -11.27 -7.05
N SER A 473 -21.92 -12.43 -6.87
CA SER A 473 -22.58 -13.62 -6.31
C SER A 473 -23.01 -13.42 -4.85
N ALA A 474 -22.28 -12.64 -4.05
CA ALA A 474 -22.65 -12.32 -2.67
C ALA A 474 -23.96 -11.51 -2.59
N SER A 475 -24.23 -10.66 -3.60
CA SER A 475 -25.48 -9.90 -3.69
C SER A 475 -26.73 -10.80 -3.85
N LYS A 476 -26.56 -11.99 -4.45
CA LYS A 476 -27.62 -12.99 -4.65
C LYS A 476 -28.32 -13.37 -3.35
N ALA A 477 -27.55 -13.49 -2.25
CA ALA A 477 -28.08 -13.90 -0.95
C ALA A 477 -29.14 -12.92 -0.40
N TYR A 478 -29.10 -11.67 -0.84
CA TYR A 478 -30.03 -10.62 -0.42
C TYR A 478 -31.07 -10.29 -1.48
N TYR A 479 -31.00 -10.92 -2.65
CA TYR A 479 -31.86 -10.58 -3.78
C TYR A 479 -33.27 -11.17 -3.56
N PRO A 480 -34.34 -10.34 -3.58
CA PRO A 480 -35.66 -10.75 -3.08
C PRO A 480 -36.29 -11.99 -3.74
N PRO A 481 -36.14 -12.22 -5.07
CA PRO A 481 -36.66 -13.42 -5.72
C PRO A 481 -36.12 -14.75 -5.19
N HIS A 482 -34.97 -14.77 -4.51
CA HIS A 482 -34.42 -15.99 -3.88
C HIS A 482 -35.01 -16.26 -2.49
N HIS A 483 -35.89 -15.38 -1.99
CA HIS A 483 -36.46 -15.47 -0.64
C HIS A 483 -37.91 -15.97 -0.71
N PRO A 484 -38.42 -16.62 0.36
CA PRO A 484 -39.83 -17.02 0.41
C PRO A 484 -40.76 -15.83 0.24
N GLN A 485 -41.88 -16.03 -0.47
CA GLN A 485 -42.88 -15.01 -0.74
C GLN A 485 -43.35 -14.24 0.51
N SER A 486 -43.50 -14.93 1.64
CA SER A 486 -44.02 -14.36 2.90
C SER A 486 -43.19 -13.20 3.44
N VAL A 487 -41.93 -13.07 3.02
CA VAL A 487 -41.00 -12.01 3.45
C VAL A 487 -40.59 -11.08 2.32
N PHE A 488 -41.15 -11.23 1.11
CA PHE A 488 -40.72 -10.51 -0.10
C PHE A 488 -40.62 -8.99 0.11
N THR A 489 -41.64 -8.35 0.69
CA THR A 489 -41.65 -6.91 0.95
C THR A 489 -40.50 -6.48 1.88
N THR A 490 -40.25 -7.24 2.94
CA THR A 490 -39.15 -6.96 3.88
C THR A 490 -37.78 -7.22 3.23
N SER A 491 -37.64 -8.28 2.45
CA SER A 491 -36.43 -8.59 1.69
C SER A 491 -36.13 -7.52 0.65
N LEU A 492 -37.15 -7.02 -0.05
CA LEU A 492 -37.06 -5.95 -1.03
C LEU A 492 -36.57 -4.64 -0.40
N SER A 493 -37.21 -4.17 0.68
CA SER A 493 -36.74 -2.98 1.41
C SER A 493 -35.30 -3.14 1.87
N SER A 494 -34.97 -4.29 2.47
CA SER A 494 -33.61 -4.54 2.96
C SER A 494 -32.55 -4.63 1.85
N TRP A 495 -32.93 -5.09 0.65
CA TRP A 495 -32.06 -5.09 -0.52
C TRP A 495 -31.82 -3.68 -1.05
N VAL A 496 -32.87 -2.87 -1.17
CA VAL A 496 -32.77 -1.46 -1.59
C VAL A 496 -31.93 -0.65 -0.62
N ASP A 497 -32.19 -0.76 0.69
CA ASP A 497 -31.42 -0.05 1.73
C ASP A 497 -29.91 -0.38 1.63
N ARG A 498 -29.57 -1.63 1.27
CA ARG A 498 -28.18 -2.04 1.05
C ARG A 498 -27.57 -1.42 -0.19
N LEU A 499 -28.31 -1.33 -1.29
CA LEU A 499 -27.80 -0.76 -2.54
C LEU A 499 -27.69 0.77 -2.49
N GLN A 500 -28.52 1.44 -1.70
CA GLN A 500 -28.42 2.87 -1.43
C GLN A 500 -27.11 3.24 -0.72
N ILE A 501 -26.51 2.30 0.03
CA ILE A 501 -25.15 2.45 0.55
C ILE A 501 -24.18 2.23 -0.61
N TRP A 502 -23.53 3.29 -1.06
CA TRP A 502 -22.56 3.23 -2.15
C TRP A 502 -21.39 2.28 -1.83
N ASP A 503 -21.32 1.15 -2.53
CA ASP A 503 -20.18 0.21 -2.49
C ASP A 503 -19.44 0.29 -3.83
N SER A 504 -18.27 0.94 -3.84
CA SER A 504 -17.47 1.14 -5.05
C SER A 504 -17.02 -0.18 -5.68
N ARG A 505 -16.79 -1.23 -4.89
CA ARG A 505 -16.40 -2.54 -5.38
C ARG A 505 -17.58 -3.23 -6.08
N LEU A 506 -18.79 -3.14 -5.52
CA LEU A 506 -19.99 -3.69 -6.16
C LEU A 506 -20.29 -2.97 -7.48
N HIS A 507 -20.17 -1.64 -7.49
CA HIS A 507 -20.32 -0.82 -8.69
C HIS A 507 -19.28 -1.20 -9.76
N PHE A 508 -18.00 -1.28 -9.39
CA PHE A 508 -16.93 -1.70 -10.28
C PHE A 508 -17.16 -3.11 -10.83
N SER A 509 -17.62 -4.03 -9.98
CA SER A 509 -17.94 -5.41 -10.38
C SER A 509 -19.03 -5.44 -11.43
N CYS A 510 -20.09 -4.64 -11.32
CA CYS A 510 -21.17 -4.60 -12.31
C CYS A 510 -20.68 -4.19 -13.71
N LYS A 511 -19.69 -3.30 -13.76
CA LYS A 511 -19.26 -2.62 -14.99
C LYS A 511 -18.13 -3.31 -15.75
N TYR A 512 -17.26 -4.05 -15.06
CA TYR A 512 -16.00 -4.50 -15.67
C TYR A 512 -15.72 -6.00 -15.61
N TRP A 513 -16.53 -6.78 -14.87
CA TRP A 513 -16.27 -8.21 -14.68
C TRP A 513 -16.11 -8.99 -16.00
N TYR A 514 -16.91 -8.67 -17.02
CA TYR A 514 -16.90 -9.36 -18.31
C TYR A 514 -15.63 -9.12 -19.13
N GLY A 515 -15.00 -7.95 -19.00
CA GLY A 515 -13.77 -7.62 -19.72
C GLY A 515 -12.59 -8.44 -19.23
N TYR A 516 -12.46 -8.57 -17.90
CA TYR A 516 -11.43 -9.41 -17.31
C TYR A 516 -11.69 -10.91 -17.54
N CYS A 517 -12.96 -11.36 -17.65
CA CYS A 517 -13.26 -12.75 -18.00
C CYS A 517 -12.62 -13.15 -19.34
N THR A 518 -12.87 -12.37 -20.40
CA THR A 518 -12.47 -12.74 -21.76
C THR A 518 -10.96 -12.64 -22.00
N GLU A 519 -10.23 -12.03 -21.08
CA GLU A 519 -8.77 -12.03 -21.06
C GLU A 519 -8.18 -13.33 -20.49
N VAL A 520 -8.97 -14.20 -19.85
CA VAL A 520 -8.46 -15.41 -19.18
C VAL A 520 -8.48 -16.65 -20.08
N ASP A 521 -7.33 -17.09 -20.58
CA ASP A 521 -7.16 -18.29 -21.42
C ASP A 521 -7.22 -19.60 -20.61
N SER A 522 -6.94 -19.56 -19.31
CA SER A 522 -6.83 -20.75 -18.46
C SER A 522 -7.34 -20.46 -17.04
N PRO A 523 -8.66 -20.61 -16.80
CA PRO A 523 -9.28 -20.21 -15.55
C PRO A 523 -8.85 -21.07 -14.37
N SER A 524 -8.57 -20.43 -13.25
CA SER A 524 -8.23 -21.07 -11.99
C SER A 524 -9.41 -21.82 -11.40
N PRO A 525 -9.18 -22.79 -10.49
CA PRO A 525 -10.26 -23.42 -9.74
C PRO A 525 -11.11 -22.42 -8.96
N GLY A 526 -10.52 -21.29 -8.54
CA GLY A 526 -11.22 -20.20 -7.86
C GLY A 526 -12.19 -19.48 -8.78
N LEU A 527 -11.77 -19.17 -10.00
CA LEU A 527 -12.59 -18.55 -11.04
C LEU A 527 -13.74 -19.48 -11.46
N LEU A 528 -13.45 -20.75 -11.73
CA LEU A 528 -14.47 -21.75 -12.07
C LEU A 528 -15.52 -21.91 -10.96
N ALA A 529 -15.10 -21.86 -9.69
CA ALA A 529 -16.03 -21.88 -8.56
C ALA A 529 -16.91 -20.62 -8.50
N ALA A 530 -16.35 -19.45 -8.81
CA ALA A 530 -17.10 -18.18 -8.85
C ALA A 530 -18.12 -18.15 -9.99
N LEU A 531 -17.79 -18.69 -11.17
CA LEU A 531 -18.73 -18.83 -12.29
C LEU A 531 -19.94 -19.71 -11.93
N ARG A 532 -19.75 -20.78 -11.16
CA ARG A 532 -20.84 -21.68 -10.73
C ARG A 532 -21.85 -21.02 -9.79
N THR A 533 -21.41 -20.02 -9.01
CA THR A 533 -22.28 -19.31 -8.07
C THR A 533 -22.94 -18.08 -8.69
N PHE A 534 -22.48 -17.65 -9.86
CA PHE A 534 -22.97 -16.47 -10.54
C PHE A 534 -24.44 -16.61 -10.91
N ASP A 535 -25.18 -15.51 -10.72
CA ASP A 535 -26.59 -15.41 -11.06
C ASP A 535 -26.82 -14.16 -11.92
N PRO A 536 -27.12 -14.32 -13.22
CA PRO A 536 -27.30 -13.18 -14.11
C PRO A 536 -28.50 -12.30 -13.72
N TYR A 537 -29.54 -12.88 -13.09
CA TYR A 537 -30.72 -12.12 -12.68
C TYR A 537 -30.40 -11.13 -11.56
N SER A 538 -29.73 -11.59 -10.49
CA SER A 538 -29.34 -10.68 -9.41
C SER A 538 -28.26 -9.69 -9.86
N ALA A 539 -27.27 -10.16 -10.63
CA ALA A 539 -26.16 -9.30 -11.08
C ALA A 539 -26.65 -8.16 -11.97
N VAL A 540 -27.56 -8.43 -12.90
CA VAL A 540 -28.13 -7.40 -13.79
C VAL A 540 -29.08 -6.49 -13.04
N ALA A 541 -29.88 -7.00 -12.08
CA ALA A 541 -30.72 -6.16 -11.23
C ALA A 541 -29.89 -5.15 -10.42
N VAL A 542 -28.76 -5.58 -9.86
CA VAL A 542 -27.83 -4.69 -9.16
C VAL A 542 -27.15 -3.70 -10.13
N HIS A 543 -26.74 -4.16 -11.32
CA HIS A 543 -26.18 -3.26 -12.33
C HIS A 543 -27.18 -2.16 -12.69
N LEU A 544 -28.44 -2.52 -12.97
CA LEU A 544 -29.50 -1.57 -13.34
C LEU A 544 -29.84 -0.57 -12.24
N PHE A 545 -29.63 -0.93 -10.97
CA PHE A 545 -29.77 -0.01 -9.86
C PHE A 545 -28.71 1.10 -9.89
N TYR A 546 -27.46 0.76 -10.25
CA TYR A 546 -26.34 1.73 -10.26
C TYR A 546 -26.12 2.42 -11.61
N ASP A 547 -26.44 1.76 -12.72
CA ASP A 547 -26.23 2.26 -14.08
C ASP A 547 -27.40 1.85 -14.98
N SER A 548 -28.05 2.85 -15.57
CA SER A 548 -29.25 2.67 -16.38
C SER A 548 -28.98 2.03 -17.76
N PHE A 549 -27.72 1.75 -18.12
CA PHE A 549 -27.33 1.22 -19.44
C PHE A 549 -26.38 0.00 -19.35
N PRO A 550 -26.83 -1.15 -18.82
CA PRO A 550 -26.02 -2.35 -18.89
C PRO A 550 -25.89 -2.79 -20.35
N ALA A 551 -24.66 -2.91 -20.82
CA ALA A 551 -24.33 -3.53 -22.10
C ALA A 551 -24.55 -5.06 -22.01
N LEU A 552 -25.79 -5.54 -21.82
CA LEU A 552 -26.05 -6.97 -21.55
C LEU A 552 -25.59 -7.91 -22.68
N PHE A 553 -25.49 -7.40 -23.90
CA PHE A 553 -24.89 -8.11 -25.03
C PHE A 553 -23.45 -8.57 -24.79
N VAL A 554 -22.67 -7.93 -23.90
CA VAL A 554 -21.30 -8.39 -23.55
C VAL A 554 -21.30 -9.79 -22.94
N LEU A 555 -22.44 -10.24 -22.42
CA LEU A 555 -22.59 -11.60 -21.92
C LEU A 555 -22.49 -12.64 -23.05
N GLU A 556 -22.75 -12.28 -24.31
CA GLU A 556 -22.51 -13.16 -25.47
C GLU A 556 -21.03 -13.51 -25.60
N ASP A 557 -20.15 -12.50 -25.52
CA ASP A 557 -18.70 -12.68 -25.59
C ASP A 557 -18.20 -13.54 -24.41
N VAL A 558 -18.74 -13.32 -23.20
CA VAL A 558 -18.43 -14.13 -22.02
C VAL A 558 -18.95 -15.56 -22.14
N ILE A 559 -20.12 -15.77 -22.76
CA ILE A 559 -20.65 -17.11 -23.02
C ILE A 559 -19.75 -17.85 -24.00
N GLU A 560 -19.37 -17.23 -25.12
CA GLU A 560 -18.47 -17.82 -26.12
C GLU A 560 -17.13 -18.19 -25.49
N TRP A 561 -16.56 -17.28 -24.69
CA TRP A 561 -15.38 -17.54 -23.88
C TRP A 561 -15.58 -18.73 -22.94
N ALA A 562 -16.67 -18.76 -22.18
CA ALA A 562 -16.94 -19.83 -21.22
C ALA A 562 -17.15 -21.19 -21.89
N GLU A 563 -17.73 -21.24 -23.10
CA GLU A 563 -17.93 -22.47 -23.87
C GLU A 563 -16.62 -23.17 -24.23
N SER A 564 -15.52 -22.42 -24.35
CA SER A 564 -14.20 -22.98 -24.63
C SER A 564 -13.68 -23.94 -23.52
N PHE A 565 -14.25 -23.86 -22.30
CA PHE A 565 -13.85 -24.70 -21.15
C PHE A 565 -14.77 -25.91 -20.90
N GLY A 566 -15.73 -26.17 -21.78
CA GLY A 566 -16.54 -27.39 -21.80
C GLY A 566 -17.38 -27.64 -20.53
N GLU A 567 -17.35 -28.86 -20.00
CA GLU A 567 -18.20 -29.29 -18.87
C GLU A 567 -18.00 -28.45 -17.60
N SER A 568 -16.81 -27.84 -17.43
CA SER A 568 -16.49 -27.08 -16.21
C SER A 568 -17.33 -25.81 -16.02
N THR A 569 -17.84 -25.24 -17.12
CA THR A 569 -18.60 -23.99 -17.22
C THR A 569 -20.02 -24.20 -17.79
N GLN A 570 -20.43 -25.43 -18.06
CA GLN A 570 -21.69 -25.74 -18.75
C GLN A 570 -22.94 -25.17 -18.07
N ASP A 571 -23.02 -25.23 -16.73
CA ASP A 571 -24.15 -24.69 -15.99
C ASP A 571 -24.24 -23.16 -16.09
N PHE A 572 -23.08 -22.48 -16.04
CA PHE A 572 -22.97 -21.04 -16.24
C PHE A 572 -23.41 -20.65 -17.66
N VAL A 573 -22.91 -21.35 -18.68
CA VAL A 573 -23.32 -21.12 -20.08
C VAL A 573 -24.82 -21.32 -20.24
N LYS A 574 -25.39 -22.38 -19.64
CA LYS A 574 -26.82 -22.69 -19.73
C LYS A 574 -27.68 -21.58 -19.11
N ILE A 575 -27.36 -21.14 -17.89
CA ILE A 575 -28.16 -20.10 -17.20
C ILE A 575 -28.04 -18.75 -17.92
N CYS A 576 -26.85 -18.37 -18.39
CA CYS A 576 -26.64 -17.13 -19.11
C CYS A 576 -27.30 -17.13 -20.50
N LYS A 577 -27.28 -18.26 -21.24
CA LYS A 577 -28.02 -18.41 -22.51
C LYS A 577 -29.53 -18.33 -22.29
N SER A 578 -30.05 -18.97 -21.25
CA SER A 578 -31.47 -18.88 -20.88
C SER A 578 -31.87 -17.43 -20.60
N PHE A 579 -31.09 -16.74 -19.76
CA PHE A 579 -31.29 -15.34 -19.44
C PHE A 579 -31.25 -14.43 -20.68
N LEU A 580 -30.27 -14.62 -21.58
CA LEU A 580 -30.21 -13.84 -22.82
C LEU A 580 -31.36 -14.13 -23.79
N HIS A 581 -32.00 -15.29 -23.71
CA HIS A 581 -33.17 -15.57 -24.56
C HIS A 581 -34.38 -14.72 -24.14
N GLY A 582 -34.56 -14.56 -22.83
CA GLY A 582 -35.55 -13.66 -22.26
C GLY A 582 -35.73 -13.88 -20.76
N PHE A 583 -36.37 -12.92 -20.10
CA PHE A 583 -36.62 -12.93 -18.66
C PHE A 583 -37.85 -12.10 -18.33
N TYR A 584 -38.45 -12.35 -17.17
CA TYR A 584 -39.55 -11.53 -16.66
C TYR A 584 -39.01 -10.40 -15.78
N VAL A 585 -39.65 -9.24 -15.89
CA VAL A 585 -39.38 -8.07 -15.05
C VAL A 585 -40.68 -7.63 -14.39
N ALA A 586 -40.60 -7.37 -13.09
CA ALA A 586 -41.71 -6.93 -12.28
C ALA A 586 -41.53 -5.47 -11.85
N PHE A 587 -42.59 -4.68 -12.03
CA PHE A 587 -42.66 -3.26 -11.69
C PHE A 587 -43.64 -3.05 -10.53
N PRO A 588 -43.30 -2.18 -9.55
CA PRO A 588 -44.18 -1.82 -8.45
C PRO A 588 -45.55 -1.31 -8.94
N PRO A 589 -46.64 -1.49 -8.16
CA PRO A 589 -47.99 -1.10 -8.56
C PRO A 589 -48.14 0.38 -8.96
N ASP A 590 -47.36 1.27 -8.32
CA ASP A 590 -47.41 2.72 -8.57
C ASP A 590 -46.58 3.15 -9.80
N THR A 591 -45.98 2.20 -10.53
CA THR A 591 -45.14 2.52 -11.70
C THR A 591 -46.02 2.95 -12.88
N PRO A 592 -45.81 4.15 -13.46
CA PRO A 592 -46.55 4.60 -14.62
C PRO A 592 -46.40 3.65 -15.82
N ARG A 593 -47.49 3.39 -16.56
CA ARG A 593 -47.49 2.43 -17.70
C ARG A 593 -46.54 2.82 -18.83
N ASN A 594 -46.42 4.12 -19.10
CA ASN A 594 -45.43 4.67 -20.04
C ASN A 594 -43.99 4.32 -19.61
N ASN A 595 -43.68 4.36 -18.31
CA ASN A 595 -42.37 3.98 -17.80
C ASN A 595 -42.13 2.47 -17.94
N ILE A 596 -43.12 1.64 -17.61
CA ILE A 596 -43.04 0.18 -17.79
C ILE A 596 -42.76 -0.16 -19.26
N PHE A 597 -43.50 0.47 -20.18
CA PHE A 597 -43.32 0.31 -21.62
C PHE A 597 -41.91 0.74 -22.06
N TRP A 598 -41.42 1.89 -21.60
CA TRP A 598 -40.08 2.38 -21.93
C TRP A 598 -38.98 1.44 -21.46
N TRP A 599 -39.07 0.96 -20.21
CA TRP A 599 -38.13 -0.01 -19.67
C TRP A 599 -38.17 -1.35 -20.41
N THR A 600 -39.36 -1.81 -20.80
CA THR A 600 -39.52 -3.02 -21.62
C THR A 600 -38.74 -2.91 -22.92
N PHE A 601 -38.97 -1.83 -23.68
CA PHE A 601 -38.27 -1.56 -24.92
C PHE A 601 -36.75 -1.42 -24.70
N ARG A 602 -36.34 -0.74 -23.63
CA ARG A 602 -34.92 -0.51 -23.32
C ARG A 602 -34.17 -1.78 -22.95
N LEU A 603 -34.77 -2.67 -22.15
CA LEU A 603 -34.14 -3.91 -21.72
C LEU A 603 -33.97 -4.91 -22.89
N GLU A 604 -34.98 -5.01 -23.77
CA GLU A 604 -34.83 -5.79 -25.00
C GLU A 604 -33.74 -5.24 -25.90
N ARG A 605 -33.55 -3.91 -25.91
CA ARG A 605 -32.44 -3.27 -26.62
C ARG A 605 -31.08 -3.66 -26.04
N CYS A 606 -30.96 -3.75 -24.73
CA CYS A 606 -29.68 -4.11 -24.08
C CYS A 606 -29.23 -5.55 -24.39
N LEU A 607 -30.15 -6.44 -24.79
CA LEU A 607 -29.90 -7.86 -25.05
C LEU A 607 -29.20 -8.16 -26.39
N TYR A 608 -29.01 -7.17 -27.28
CA TYR A 608 -28.32 -7.37 -28.54
C TYR A 608 -27.26 -6.28 -28.79
N ASN A 609 -26.19 -6.65 -29.50
CA ASN A 609 -25.10 -5.73 -29.80
C ASN A 609 -25.46 -4.82 -30.99
N SER A 610 -25.83 -3.56 -30.74
CA SER A 610 -25.87 -2.55 -31.79
C SER A 610 -24.46 -2.01 -32.04
N LYS A 611 -23.66 -2.69 -32.88
CA LYS A 611 -22.41 -2.13 -33.42
C LYS A 611 -22.60 -0.82 -34.23
N TYR A 612 -23.80 -0.23 -34.21
CA TYR A 612 -24.17 0.97 -34.92
C TYR A 612 -24.95 1.91 -33.99
N TYR A 613 -24.51 3.17 -33.93
CA TYR A 613 -25.09 4.33 -33.24
C TYR A 613 -26.52 4.71 -33.69
N ARG A 614 -27.30 3.78 -34.24
CA ARG A 614 -28.64 3.97 -34.82
C ARG A 614 -29.76 3.89 -33.76
N ASN A 615 -29.40 4.02 -32.48
CA ASN A 615 -30.32 4.01 -31.34
C ASN A 615 -31.36 5.13 -31.40
N TRP A 616 -31.04 6.24 -32.06
CA TRP A 616 -31.96 7.37 -32.24
C TRP A 616 -33.20 6.97 -33.06
N PHE A 617 -33.06 6.14 -34.10
CA PHE A 617 -34.17 5.79 -34.99
C PHE A 617 -35.24 4.99 -34.26
N GLN A 618 -34.85 3.94 -33.54
CA GLN A 618 -35.79 3.14 -32.76
C GLN A 618 -36.43 3.97 -31.63
N ARG A 619 -35.61 4.78 -30.95
CA ARG A 619 -36.07 5.67 -29.89
C ARG A 619 -37.13 6.64 -30.40
N ASP A 620 -36.88 7.26 -31.55
CA ASP A 620 -37.78 8.25 -32.14
C ASP A 620 -39.04 7.58 -32.73
N ALA A 621 -38.92 6.37 -33.29
CA ALA A 621 -40.06 5.57 -33.71
C ALA A 621 -41.00 5.25 -32.54
N VAL A 622 -40.46 4.77 -31.41
CA VAL A 622 -41.25 4.49 -30.21
C VAL A 622 -41.89 5.77 -29.65
N ARG A 623 -41.13 6.86 -29.55
CA ARG A 623 -41.64 8.16 -29.07
C ARG A 623 -42.81 8.66 -29.93
N LYS A 624 -42.70 8.60 -31.26
CA LYS A 624 -43.73 9.07 -32.18
C LYS A 624 -44.94 8.15 -32.29
N LEU A 625 -44.75 6.83 -32.24
CA LEU A 625 -45.85 5.85 -32.29
C LEU A 625 -46.73 5.92 -31.04
N PHE A 626 -46.13 6.07 -29.86
CA PHE A 626 -46.84 5.94 -28.59
C PHE A 626 -47.04 7.26 -27.85
N ALA A 627 -46.55 8.38 -28.41
CA ALA A 627 -46.56 9.70 -27.77
C ALA A 627 -45.99 9.71 -26.34
N VAL A 628 -44.95 8.90 -26.11
CA VAL A 628 -44.27 8.78 -24.82
C VAL A 628 -43.02 9.67 -24.81
N THR A 629 -42.89 10.51 -23.79
CA THR A 629 -41.64 11.25 -23.52
C THR A 629 -40.65 10.37 -22.76
N GLU A 630 -39.35 10.53 -23.06
CA GLU A 630 -38.31 9.87 -22.26
C GLU A 630 -38.25 10.57 -20.91
N TYR A 631 -38.48 9.84 -19.82
CA TYR A 631 -38.20 10.35 -18.49
C TYR A 631 -36.69 10.47 -18.32
N GLU A 632 -36.22 11.71 -18.17
CA GLU A 632 -34.80 12.06 -17.93
C GLU A 632 -34.45 12.12 -16.44
N ASP A 633 -35.34 11.77 -15.52
CA ASP A 633 -35.03 11.70 -14.09
C ASP A 633 -34.74 10.25 -13.67
N TRP A 634 -33.45 9.96 -13.52
CA TRP A 634 -32.83 8.63 -13.53
C TRP A 634 -32.68 7.99 -12.14
N VAL A 635 -33.34 8.52 -11.11
CA VAL A 635 -33.14 8.12 -9.71
C VAL A 635 -34.46 7.54 -9.18
N ASP A 636 -34.39 6.40 -8.49
CA ASP A 636 -35.50 5.76 -7.74
C ASP A 636 -36.46 4.79 -8.47
N HIS A 637 -36.07 4.19 -9.60
CA HIS A 637 -36.89 3.12 -10.19
C HIS A 637 -36.47 1.72 -9.75
N LEU A 638 -37.23 1.18 -8.81
CA LEU A 638 -37.11 -0.20 -8.33
C LEU A 638 -37.88 -1.16 -9.25
N PHE A 639 -37.20 -2.06 -9.94
CA PHE A 639 -37.85 -3.20 -10.60
C PHE A 639 -37.05 -4.49 -10.33
N VAL A 640 -37.75 -5.62 -10.37
CA VAL A 640 -37.22 -6.92 -9.94
C VAL A 640 -37.22 -7.89 -11.13
N MET A 641 -36.06 -8.44 -11.46
CA MET A 641 -35.93 -9.51 -12.44
C MET A 641 -36.36 -10.85 -11.82
N LEU A 642 -37.30 -11.54 -12.45
CA LEU A 642 -37.79 -12.84 -11.97
C LEU A 642 -37.02 -13.98 -12.65
N LEU A 643 -36.83 -15.07 -11.90
CA LEU A 643 -36.12 -16.27 -12.34
C LEU A 643 -36.93 -16.99 -13.44
N SER A 644 -36.25 -17.59 -14.44
CA SER A 644 -36.90 -18.24 -15.59
C SER A 644 -37.62 -19.56 -15.28
N ASP A 645 -37.34 -20.19 -14.13
CA ASP A 645 -37.81 -21.53 -13.81
C ASP A 645 -38.97 -21.51 -12.79
N SER A 646 -39.78 -22.57 -12.83
CA SER A 646 -41.15 -22.79 -12.31
C SER A 646 -41.49 -22.43 -10.84
N ASP A 647 -40.57 -21.85 -10.09
CA ASP A 647 -40.79 -21.27 -8.76
C ASP A 647 -40.82 -19.73 -8.83
N THR A 648 -41.52 -19.16 -9.82
CA THR A 648 -41.69 -17.70 -9.92
C THR A 648 -42.33 -17.23 -8.61
N PRO A 649 -41.65 -16.37 -7.81
CA PRO A 649 -42.24 -15.89 -6.58
C PRO A 649 -43.52 -15.14 -6.94
N VAL A 650 -44.65 -15.60 -6.40
CA VAL A 650 -45.93 -14.91 -6.57
C VAL A 650 -45.78 -13.54 -5.92
N LEU A 651 -45.69 -12.48 -6.72
CA LEU A 651 -45.45 -11.14 -6.21
C LEU A 651 -46.65 -10.68 -5.37
N PRO A 652 -46.43 -9.97 -4.24
CA PRO A 652 -47.52 -9.44 -3.43
C PRO A 652 -48.19 -8.23 -4.12
N GLY A 653 -49.47 -8.33 -4.45
CA GLY A 653 -50.30 -7.22 -4.97
C GLY A 653 -50.34 -7.09 -6.50
N ASP A 654 -50.72 -5.91 -7.00
CA ASP A 654 -50.97 -5.60 -8.42
C ASP A 654 -49.70 -5.24 -9.20
N TRP A 655 -48.58 -5.94 -8.95
CA TRP A 655 -47.33 -5.69 -9.66
C TRP A 655 -47.50 -5.98 -11.16
N ALA A 656 -47.02 -5.07 -12.00
CA ALA A 656 -47.02 -5.27 -13.44
C ALA A 656 -45.82 -6.15 -13.82
N VAL A 657 -46.07 -7.25 -14.51
CA VAL A 657 -45.03 -8.18 -14.96
C VAL A 657 -44.96 -8.17 -16.48
N VAL A 658 -43.76 -7.97 -17.02
CA VAL A 658 -43.52 -7.96 -18.47
C VAL A 658 -42.45 -8.99 -18.81
N TYR A 659 -42.66 -9.72 -19.90
CA TYR A 659 -41.64 -10.60 -20.47
C TYR A 659 -40.77 -9.82 -21.45
N ILE A 660 -39.46 -9.83 -21.22
CA ILE A 660 -38.44 -9.23 -22.07
C ILE A 660 -37.90 -10.34 -22.96
N ALA A 661 -38.04 -10.19 -24.28
CA ALA A 661 -37.55 -11.18 -25.24
C ALA A 661 -36.47 -10.58 -26.13
N LYS A 662 -35.33 -11.28 -26.27
CA LYS A 662 -34.26 -10.84 -27.18
C LYS A 662 -34.73 -10.78 -28.63
N ALA A 663 -35.57 -11.72 -29.05
CA ALA A 663 -36.12 -11.76 -30.41
C ALA A 663 -36.86 -10.48 -30.80
N ASN A 664 -37.61 -9.88 -29.87
CA ASN A 664 -38.33 -8.62 -30.10
C ASN A 664 -37.36 -7.47 -30.40
N GLY A 665 -36.31 -7.36 -29.58
CA GLY A 665 -35.26 -6.36 -29.74
C GLY A 665 -34.50 -6.51 -31.07
N GLU A 666 -34.12 -7.75 -31.42
CA GLU A 666 -33.42 -8.05 -32.65
C GLU A 666 -34.25 -7.75 -33.91
N VAL A 667 -35.55 -8.09 -33.91
CA VAL A 667 -36.43 -7.77 -35.04
C VAL A 667 -36.50 -6.26 -35.24
N PHE A 668 -36.69 -5.49 -34.16
CA PHE A 668 -36.72 -4.03 -34.26
C PHE A 668 -35.37 -3.47 -34.73
N GLN A 669 -34.25 -4.06 -34.31
CA GLN A 669 -32.93 -3.69 -34.82
C GLN A 669 -32.76 -3.90 -36.31
N ARG A 670 -33.20 -5.04 -36.85
CA ARG A 670 -33.05 -5.35 -38.27
C ARG A 670 -33.92 -4.43 -39.12
N VAL A 671 -35.18 -4.20 -38.71
CA VAL A 671 -36.09 -3.26 -39.39
C VAL A 671 -35.54 -1.83 -39.33
N ALA A 672 -35.13 -1.35 -38.15
CA ALA A 672 -34.56 -0.02 -38.01
C ALA A 672 -33.25 0.13 -38.81
N GLY A 673 -32.41 -0.90 -38.82
CA GLY A 673 -31.16 -0.93 -39.58
C GLY A 673 -31.38 -0.78 -41.08
N ALA A 674 -32.40 -1.47 -41.62
CA ALA A 674 -32.78 -1.39 -43.03
C ALA A 674 -33.38 -0.03 -43.42
N LEU A 675 -34.15 0.60 -42.52
CA LEU A 675 -34.90 1.83 -42.84
C LEU A 675 -34.17 3.13 -42.51
N CYS A 676 -33.23 3.12 -41.55
CA CYS A 676 -32.64 4.36 -41.04
C CYS A 676 -31.82 5.17 -42.05
N ASP A 677 -31.25 4.53 -43.09
CA ASP A 677 -30.50 5.21 -44.15
C ASP A 677 -31.41 5.67 -45.29
N HIS A 678 -32.69 5.26 -45.29
CA HIS A 678 -33.66 5.65 -46.30
C HIS A 678 -34.19 7.06 -46.03
N LYS A 679 -34.23 7.89 -47.09
CA LYS A 679 -34.83 9.23 -47.03
C LYS A 679 -36.34 9.07 -46.80
N ASN A 680 -36.79 9.30 -45.57
CA ASN A 680 -38.16 9.07 -45.04
C ASN A 680 -38.42 7.68 -44.43
N GLY A 681 -37.42 6.84 -44.21
CA GLY A 681 -37.64 5.49 -43.65
C GLY A 681 -38.37 5.46 -42.30
N LEU A 682 -38.19 6.51 -41.46
CA LEU A 682 -38.93 6.64 -40.21
C LEU A 682 -40.41 6.93 -40.46
N GLU A 683 -40.74 7.89 -41.33
CA GLU A 683 -42.14 8.24 -41.62
C GLU A 683 -42.88 7.09 -42.28
N LEU A 684 -42.25 6.41 -43.25
CA LEU A 684 -42.83 5.22 -43.89
C LEU A 684 -43.14 4.12 -42.86
N LEU A 685 -42.25 3.88 -41.90
CA LEU A 685 -42.50 2.92 -40.82
C LEU A 685 -43.66 3.35 -39.91
N LEU A 686 -43.75 4.65 -39.59
CA LEU A 686 -44.83 5.18 -38.76
C LEU A 686 -46.18 5.03 -39.47
N ASP A 687 -46.24 5.37 -40.75
CA ASP A 687 -47.46 5.31 -41.57
C ASP A 687 -47.91 3.86 -41.77
N ASP A 688 -46.99 2.94 -42.11
CA ASP A 688 -47.31 1.51 -42.29
C ASP A 688 -47.79 0.86 -40.97
N VAL A 689 -47.22 1.23 -39.82
CA VAL A 689 -47.70 0.76 -38.50
C VAL A 689 -49.04 1.38 -38.13
N ARG A 690 -49.26 2.67 -38.42
CA ARG A 690 -50.48 3.42 -38.08
C ARG A 690 -51.68 3.01 -38.93
N GLU A 691 -51.48 2.92 -40.23
CA GLU A 691 -52.53 2.69 -41.23
C GLU A 691 -52.71 1.20 -41.59
N ASP A 692 -51.83 0.33 -41.07
CA ASP A 692 -51.67 -1.06 -41.52
C ASP A 692 -51.50 -1.19 -43.05
N ALA A 693 -51.08 -0.10 -43.69
CA ALA A 693 -50.91 0.00 -45.13
C ALA A 693 -49.63 -0.73 -45.50
N CYS A 694 -49.74 -1.87 -46.18
CA CYS A 694 -48.58 -2.68 -46.58
C CYS A 694 -47.84 -2.00 -47.73
N GLU A 695 -47.00 -1.01 -47.42
CA GLU A 695 -46.34 -0.21 -48.45
C GLU A 695 -45.31 -1.03 -49.22
N THR A 696 -45.44 -1.07 -50.56
CA THR A 696 -44.54 -1.82 -51.45
C THR A 696 -43.07 -1.42 -51.27
N VAL A 697 -42.80 -0.15 -50.91
CA VAL A 697 -41.44 0.37 -50.67
C VAL A 697 -40.79 -0.26 -49.43
N LEU A 698 -41.57 -0.57 -48.39
CA LEU A 698 -41.03 -1.22 -47.18
C LEU A 698 -40.74 -2.71 -47.41
N GLN A 699 -41.53 -3.37 -48.25
CA GLN A 699 -41.32 -4.78 -48.65
C GLN A 699 -40.05 -4.97 -49.50
N GLU A 700 -39.59 -3.92 -50.20
CA GLU A 700 -38.31 -3.94 -50.93
C GLU A 700 -37.09 -3.78 -50.01
N LEU A 701 -37.27 -3.17 -48.84
CA LEU A 701 -36.19 -2.79 -47.92
C LEU A 701 -36.05 -3.75 -46.72
N VAL A 702 -37.16 -4.37 -46.29
CA VAL A 702 -37.25 -5.19 -45.07
C VAL A 702 -37.88 -6.54 -45.42
N GLN A 703 -37.45 -7.63 -44.76
CA GLN A 703 -38.10 -8.93 -44.95
C GLN A 703 -39.55 -8.91 -44.44
N ASP A 704 -40.50 -9.38 -45.26
CA ASP A 704 -41.94 -9.38 -44.94
C ASP A 704 -42.27 -9.96 -43.55
N GLY A 705 -41.59 -11.05 -43.16
CA GLY A 705 -41.81 -11.68 -41.85
C GLY A 705 -41.36 -10.83 -40.66
N GLU A 706 -40.33 -9.99 -40.84
CA GLU A 706 -39.79 -9.13 -39.79
C GLU A 706 -40.65 -7.89 -39.60
N LEU A 707 -41.10 -7.28 -40.72
CA LEU A 707 -42.03 -6.15 -40.68
C LEU A 707 -43.37 -6.57 -40.07
N PHE A 708 -43.93 -7.72 -40.48
CA PHE A 708 -45.15 -8.26 -39.88
C PHE A 708 -44.99 -8.51 -38.37
N HIS A 709 -43.88 -9.10 -37.95
CA HIS A 709 -43.61 -9.34 -36.54
C HIS A 709 -43.49 -8.03 -35.74
N LEU A 710 -42.80 -7.02 -36.27
CA LEU A 710 -42.68 -5.71 -35.61
C LEU A 710 -44.05 -5.03 -35.47
N LYS A 711 -44.87 -5.04 -36.51
CA LYS A 711 -46.24 -4.48 -36.47
C LYS A 711 -47.12 -5.19 -35.45
N ALA A 712 -47.07 -6.52 -35.42
CA ALA A 712 -47.80 -7.32 -34.45
C ALA A 712 -47.37 -6.97 -33.01
N LEU A 713 -46.06 -6.86 -32.78
CA LEU A 713 -45.48 -6.46 -31.50
C LEU A 713 -45.90 -5.05 -31.07
N MET A 714 -45.87 -4.07 -31.97
CA MET A 714 -46.27 -2.69 -31.65
C MET A 714 -47.77 -2.60 -31.33
N ASN A 715 -48.61 -3.30 -32.09
CA ASN A 715 -50.04 -3.39 -31.83
C ASN A 715 -50.36 -4.11 -30.51
N GLU A 716 -49.64 -5.19 -30.19
CA GLU A 716 -49.76 -5.89 -28.91
C GLU A 716 -49.41 -4.95 -27.75
N ARG A 717 -48.28 -4.26 -27.83
CA ARG A 717 -47.85 -3.31 -26.80
C ARG A 717 -48.83 -2.17 -26.61
N ARG A 718 -49.39 -1.66 -27.69
CA ARG A 718 -50.42 -0.62 -27.62
C ARG A 718 -51.62 -1.09 -26.80
N LYS A 719 -52.13 -2.29 -27.11
CA LYS A 719 -53.26 -2.88 -26.37
C LYS A 719 -52.92 -3.15 -24.90
N SER A 720 -51.69 -3.57 -24.62
CA SER A 720 -51.25 -3.96 -23.28
C SER A 720 -50.93 -2.77 -22.36
N PHE A 721 -50.26 -1.74 -22.88
CA PHE A 721 -49.79 -0.61 -22.08
C PHE A 721 -50.67 0.65 -22.19
N PHE A 722 -51.42 0.80 -23.29
CA PHE A 722 -52.20 1.99 -23.61
C PHE A 722 -53.64 1.66 -24.08
N PRO A 723 -54.41 0.84 -23.32
CA PRO A 723 -55.74 0.37 -23.73
C PRO A 723 -56.78 1.49 -23.90
N GLU A 724 -56.54 2.66 -23.31
CA GLU A 724 -57.40 3.85 -23.40
C GLU A 724 -57.38 4.54 -24.78
N TYR A 725 -56.41 4.22 -25.64
CA TYR A 725 -56.28 4.82 -26.98
C TYR A 725 -56.84 3.89 -28.07
N VAL A 726 -58.01 4.27 -28.61
CA VAL A 726 -58.75 3.51 -29.66
C VAL A 726 -58.07 3.60 -31.02
N ASP A 727 -57.38 4.70 -31.31
CA ASP A 727 -56.56 4.91 -32.52
C ASP A 727 -55.11 5.30 -32.15
N TRP A 728 -54.18 5.24 -33.10
CA TRP A 728 -52.81 5.71 -32.86
C TRP A 728 -52.79 7.23 -32.70
N PRO A 729 -51.98 7.79 -31.78
CA PRO A 729 -51.97 9.22 -31.55
C PRO A 729 -51.55 9.97 -32.83
N SER A 730 -52.30 11.01 -33.15
CA SER A 730 -51.98 11.93 -34.25
C SER A 730 -50.74 12.77 -33.93
N ASP A 731 -50.07 13.31 -34.95
CA ASP A 731 -48.90 14.17 -34.73
C ASP A 731 -49.26 15.45 -33.93
N GLU A 732 -50.52 15.91 -33.95
CA GLU A 732 -51.01 17.03 -33.13
C GLU A 732 -51.23 16.65 -31.64
N GLU A 733 -51.66 15.40 -31.37
CA GLU A 733 -51.76 14.85 -30.01
C GLU A 733 -50.38 14.68 -29.36
N TYR A 734 -49.34 14.37 -30.14
CA TYR A 734 -47.96 14.34 -29.67
C TYR A 734 -47.49 15.69 -29.11
N TYR A 735 -47.72 16.79 -29.85
CA TYR A 735 -47.30 18.12 -29.41
C TYR A 735 -48.05 18.59 -28.16
N SER A 736 -49.35 18.29 -28.05
CA SER A 736 -50.17 18.65 -26.88
C SER A 736 -49.87 17.79 -25.63
N LEU A 737 -49.57 16.50 -25.78
CA LEU A 737 -49.16 15.63 -24.67
C LEU A 737 -47.77 16.00 -24.12
N SER A 738 -46.84 16.43 -24.99
CA SER A 738 -45.51 16.88 -24.58
C SER A 738 -45.55 18.12 -23.67
N GLU A 739 -46.47 19.06 -23.93
CA GLU A 739 -46.67 20.26 -23.11
C GLU A 739 -47.29 19.93 -21.74
N SER A 740 -48.24 18.98 -21.69
CA SER A 740 -48.89 18.56 -20.43
C SER A 740 -47.95 17.83 -19.44
N SER A 741 -46.87 17.22 -19.93
CA SER A 741 -45.86 16.54 -19.09
C SER A 741 -44.87 17.51 -18.42
N SER A 742 -44.88 18.79 -18.80
CA SER A 742 -44.02 19.83 -18.20
C SER A 742 -44.60 20.48 -16.94
N GLU A 743 -45.85 20.18 -16.57
CA GLU A 743 -46.51 20.77 -15.39
C GLU A 743 -46.26 20.01 -14.07
N TYR A 744 -45.48 18.92 -14.07
CA TYR A 744 -45.12 18.16 -12.85
C TYR A 744 -43.67 18.35 -12.37
N SER A 745 -42.99 19.44 -12.75
CA SER A 745 -41.71 19.87 -12.14
C SER A 745 -41.93 21.00 -11.13
N GLY A 746 -42.72 20.72 -10.08
CA GLY A 746 -43.10 21.71 -9.09
C GLY A 746 -43.53 21.12 -7.76
N THR A 747 -42.60 20.48 -7.03
CA THR A 747 -42.38 20.62 -5.58
C THR A 747 -41.14 19.84 -5.17
#